data_AF-A0A3N5IJQ2-F1
#
_entry.id   AF-A0A3N5IJQ2-F1
#
_cell.length_a   1.000
_cell.length_b   1.000
_cell.length_c   1.000
_cell.angle_alpha   90.00
_cell.angle_beta   90.00
_cell.angle_gamma   90.00
#
_symmetry.space_group_name_H-M   'P 1'
#
loop_
_entity.id
_entity.type
_entity.pdbx_description
1 polymer ?
#
loop_
_entity_poly.entity_id
_entity_poly.type
_entity_poly.pdbx_seq_one_letter_code
_entity_poly.pdbx_strand_id
1 'polypeptide(L)'
;SLAVGTVLATNLVNSEVLARIRSTSDVLRAVAAGGEIVVSATGEAQVFANTKLSAVSSSTNMAGLSLVATAIAEQGGVDFTDRSGSRFVASGDLVRIDDFDHSTYDVVPSLAAGARIRIEFDGPGVAAGDVFEYVGVEDLTSPEGIELDRQDFTDATRWRKLLAAAGEIYRFVGSPSQRNLATENFLNTSNWAPLASLNPTDAIPGLSLNISNSNSASFGGLVVRNEVRDRVIAELLNTTATAVGSISVVADERTGIEAQNVSTVTSSGGSAWGSGLSLAVNGMIVTNAVLSEAESTVTGGSLTAGGLGKVSVVAENDSRAVVSNLSTTEANGYAIGVTLAFNSIGFLPSNILFNSVDALVGTNLASPTPAEAIARVAGATVTAGAGIEVMADNRSLIDSRIRNAGVAISVTPAGGSTTVNVGAIIAMNRVAANAHADLGVNDIARPGTGDLVVAASDNSQVQADVRQSSVSIGVGLGSSSGVAVGVTWARNEVDNNALATLTDAGTQAAPMTLAEGDLIVRVSRQGAIEADARTTTIGVAAGLGSGVGVSGGGTVAINQLTGSAKSAIRSSVIRVLAGEVAVTSENDASIGARVHTVSGALTIGTGSSPAFGIGMSVAVNNIGWRQVSAAHHHTNRTQPATLATGQTVKIEAGPLYGNVYRYLGTTTSVAAEIRLGEENYQDTSRWELISLQAAEHATAAQIDGSLVDASGPLTVTSRGTSQIDAEVMAGAVAVGAGLGSGFAVSIGGAISLNRIASGVLAEIANSPAIQAGALVTRIAASAIQVRAEDASSITAVTGAAALAASLAGGSAIAGSIGLSIAENRITGGAKALITAAGSVESKSGGLDVVAITRAVPLLEINLASRGLTVEMLDDASRQDDDNGSTAGVNEQSIDVDADAIILDKIATAATAGGIELPLVDTLLGGWTFGSAQGAVELKVGQSVKLKGAYRP
;
A
#
# COMPACT_ATOMS: atom_id res chain seq x y z
N SER A 1 -15.93 -11.07 38.18
CA SER A 1 -16.65 -11.32 36.92
C SER A 1 -15.72 -12.02 35.93
N LEU A 2 -16.29 -12.80 35.01
CA LEU A 2 -15.58 -13.40 33.86
C LEU A 2 -16.46 -13.21 32.63
N ALA A 3 -15.88 -12.70 31.54
CA ALA A 3 -16.51 -12.69 30.22
C ALA A 3 -15.64 -13.45 29.23
N VAL A 4 -16.26 -14.27 28.38
CA VAL A 4 -15.58 -14.97 27.28
C VAL A 4 -16.46 -14.82 26.06
N GLY A 5 -15.90 -14.28 24.97
CA GLY A 5 -16.57 -14.17 23.69
C GLY A 5 -15.70 -14.75 22.57
N THR A 6 -16.31 -15.56 21.72
CA THR A 6 -15.64 -16.14 20.55
C THR A 6 -16.53 -16.03 19.34
N VAL A 7 -15.98 -15.58 18.21
CA VAL A 7 -16.67 -15.55 16.92
C VAL A 7 -15.82 -16.29 15.89
N LEU A 8 -16.45 -17.19 15.16
CA LEU A 8 -15.90 -17.83 13.97
C LEU A 8 -16.83 -17.51 12.81
N ALA A 9 -16.34 -16.79 11.80
CA ALA A 9 -17.08 -16.54 10.57
C ALA A 9 -16.30 -17.12 9.38
N THR A 10 -17.01 -17.74 8.45
CA THR A 10 -16.41 -18.26 7.23
C THR A 10 -17.36 -18.06 6.06
N ASN A 11 -16.93 -17.34 5.04
CA ASN A 11 -17.67 -17.10 3.81
C ASN A 11 -16.84 -17.62 2.65
N LEU A 12 -17.40 -18.53 1.85
CA LEU A 12 -16.74 -19.14 0.71
C LEU A 12 -17.65 -18.99 -0.51
N VAL A 13 -17.17 -18.32 -1.55
CA VAL A 13 -17.83 -18.23 -2.84
C VAL A 13 -16.97 -18.94 -3.87
N ASN A 14 -17.60 -19.76 -4.70
CA ASN A 14 -16.97 -20.41 -5.84
C ASN A 14 -17.93 -20.33 -7.02
N SER A 15 -17.53 -19.61 -8.06
CA SER A 15 -18.31 -19.36 -9.27
C SER A 15 -17.50 -19.75 -10.52
N GLU A 16 -18.23 -20.13 -11.57
CA GLU A 16 -17.68 -20.34 -12.90
C GLU A 16 -18.71 -19.92 -13.94
N VAL A 17 -18.31 -19.05 -14.87
CA VAL A 17 -19.13 -18.59 -16.00
C VAL A 17 -18.48 -19.04 -17.29
N LEU A 18 -19.24 -19.74 -18.14
CA LEU A 18 -18.75 -20.28 -19.41
C LEU A 18 -19.64 -19.87 -20.58
N ALA A 19 -19.08 -19.13 -21.53
CA ALA A 19 -19.67 -18.88 -22.85
C ALA A 19 -18.79 -19.53 -23.93
N ARG A 20 -19.36 -20.40 -24.77
CA ARG A 20 -18.56 -21.05 -25.82
C ARG A 20 -19.31 -21.40 -27.09
N ILE A 21 -18.62 -21.28 -28.22
CA ILE A 21 -18.99 -21.86 -29.51
C ILE A 21 -17.96 -22.94 -29.86
N ARG A 22 -18.41 -24.19 -30.00
CA ARG A 22 -17.50 -25.31 -30.31
C ARG A 22 -18.07 -26.28 -31.35
N SER A 23 -17.20 -26.85 -32.16
CA SER A 23 -17.54 -28.10 -32.88
C SER A 23 -17.58 -29.28 -31.91
N THR A 24 -18.53 -30.21 -32.11
CA THR A 24 -18.64 -31.45 -31.31
C THR A 24 -17.73 -32.57 -31.80
N SER A 25 -16.91 -32.30 -32.83
CA SER A 25 -15.96 -33.23 -33.46
C SER A 25 -14.71 -32.47 -33.90
N ASP A 26 -13.65 -33.18 -34.27
CA ASP A 26 -12.43 -32.56 -34.83
C ASP A 26 -12.64 -31.91 -36.21
N VAL A 27 -13.82 -32.09 -36.80
CA VAL A 27 -14.21 -31.44 -38.06
C VAL A 27 -14.65 -30.00 -37.78
N LEU A 28 -14.09 -29.05 -38.52
CA LEU A 28 -14.51 -27.64 -38.49
C LEU A 28 -16.00 -27.50 -38.87
N ARG A 29 -16.75 -26.71 -38.08
CA ARG A 29 -18.17 -26.41 -38.32
C ARG A 29 -18.36 -24.92 -38.62
N ALA A 30 -19.21 -24.62 -39.59
CA ALA A 30 -19.51 -23.24 -39.95
C ALA A 30 -20.54 -22.63 -39.00
N VAL A 31 -20.28 -21.40 -38.55
CA VAL A 31 -21.19 -20.53 -37.81
C VAL A 31 -21.25 -19.21 -38.58
N ALA A 32 -22.43 -18.86 -39.10
CA ALA A 32 -22.61 -17.67 -39.92
C ALA A 32 -23.68 -16.74 -39.31
N ALA A 33 -23.38 -15.45 -39.21
CA ALA A 33 -24.29 -14.42 -38.74
C ALA A 33 -24.43 -13.28 -39.77
N GLY A 34 -25.67 -12.84 -40.02
CA GLY A 34 -25.95 -11.67 -40.85
C GLY A 34 -25.62 -10.33 -40.19
N GLY A 35 -25.24 -10.36 -38.90
CA GLY A 35 -24.76 -9.22 -38.10
C GLY A 35 -23.42 -9.58 -37.45
N GLU A 36 -23.30 -9.35 -36.15
CA GLU A 36 -22.11 -9.66 -35.35
C GLU A 36 -22.15 -11.07 -34.74
N ILE A 37 -20.98 -11.63 -34.41
CA ILE A 37 -20.84 -12.81 -33.55
C ILE A 37 -20.22 -12.36 -32.23
N VAL A 38 -20.92 -12.60 -31.12
CA VAL A 38 -20.46 -12.25 -29.78
C VAL A 38 -20.46 -13.49 -28.90
N VAL A 39 -19.31 -13.82 -28.32
CA VAL A 39 -19.14 -14.82 -27.25
C VAL A 39 -18.68 -14.05 -26.03
N SER A 40 -19.58 -13.80 -25.09
CA SER A 40 -19.27 -13.00 -23.90
C SER A 40 -19.64 -13.77 -22.64
N ALA A 41 -18.69 -13.83 -21.71
CA ALA A 41 -18.87 -14.32 -20.36
C ALA A 41 -18.55 -13.17 -19.40
N THR A 42 -19.43 -12.94 -18.44
CA THR A 42 -19.25 -11.92 -17.38
C THR A 42 -19.51 -12.57 -16.04
N GLY A 43 -18.54 -12.51 -15.14
CA GLY A 43 -18.63 -13.00 -13.76
C GLY A 43 -18.41 -11.88 -12.77
N GLU A 44 -19.23 -11.88 -11.71
CA GLU A 44 -19.02 -11.03 -10.56
C GLU A 44 -19.25 -11.85 -9.29
N ALA A 45 -18.21 -12.00 -8.49
CA ALA A 45 -18.27 -12.72 -7.22
C ALA A 45 -17.76 -11.83 -6.08
N GLN A 46 -18.61 -11.60 -5.08
CA GLN A 46 -18.26 -10.71 -3.98
C GLN A 46 -18.60 -11.33 -2.62
N VAL A 47 -17.76 -11.04 -1.62
CA VAL A 47 -18.06 -11.26 -0.21
C VAL A 47 -18.05 -9.92 0.50
N PHE A 48 -19.21 -9.55 1.05
CA PHE A 48 -19.35 -8.49 2.04
C PHE A 48 -19.41 -9.14 3.43
N ALA A 49 -18.45 -8.85 4.30
CA ALA A 49 -18.31 -9.53 5.59
C ALA A 49 -18.09 -8.55 6.74
N ASN A 50 -19.13 -8.32 7.52
CA ASN A 50 -19.13 -7.45 8.70
C ASN A 50 -19.19 -8.29 9.98
N THR A 51 -18.10 -8.35 10.75
CA THR A 51 -18.01 -9.18 11.97
C THR A 51 -17.69 -8.32 13.19
N LYS A 52 -18.48 -8.44 14.27
CA LYS A 52 -18.22 -7.77 15.54
C LYS A 52 -18.18 -8.76 16.71
N LEU A 53 -17.19 -8.60 17.57
CA LEU A 53 -17.07 -9.27 18.86
C LEU A 53 -16.98 -8.23 19.97
N SER A 54 -17.80 -8.37 21.01
CA SER A 54 -17.69 -7.57 22.24
C SER A 54 -17.68 -8.49 23.46
N ALA A 55 -16.61 -8.44 24.25
CA ALA A 55 -16.49 -9.16 25.52
C ALA A 55 -16.17 -8.16 26.63
N VAL A 56 -17.20 -7.77 27.39
CA VAL A 56 -17.08 -6.78 28.47
C VAL A 56 -17.34 -7.47 29.81
N SER A 57 -16.35 -7.40 30.70
CA SER A 57 -16.45 -7.89 32.08
C SER A 57 -16.30 -6.71 33.03
N SER A 58 -17.36 -6.43 33.81
CA SER A 58 -17.34 -5.37 34.81
C SER A 58 -17.58 -5.93 36.21
N SER A 59 -16.81 -5.42 37.17
CA SER A 59 -17.00 -5.70 38.60
C SER A 59 -16.86 -4.39 39.36
N THR A 60 -17.99 -3.77 39.69
CA THR A 60 -18.04 -2.50 40.42
C THR A 60 -18.56 -2.69 41.85
N ASN A 61 -17.92 -2.08 42.85
CA ASN A 61 -18.41 -2.00 44.23
C ASN A 61 -18.26 -0.58 44.77
N MET A 62 -19.32 0.22 44.60
CA MET A 62 -19.36 1.65 44.98
C MET A 62 -20.04 1.90 46.34
N ALA A 63 -20.19 0.87 47.19
CA ALA A 63 -20.79 0.99 48.53
C ALA A 63 -22.09 1.82 48.63
N GLY A 64 -22.97 1.71 47.63
CA GLY A 64 -24.28 2.39 47.62
C GLY A 64 -24.32 3.82 47.10
N LEU A 65 -23.20 4.38 46.60
CA LEU A 65 -23.19 5.72 45.95
C LEU A 65 -24.02 5.78 44.65
N SER A 66 -24.13 4.66 43.92
CA SER A 66 -24.97 4.57 42.73
C SER A 66 -26.47 4.73 43.05
N LEU A 67 -26.91 4.28 44.24
CA LEU A 67 -28.30 4.42 44.67
C LEU A 67 -28.66 5.88 44.98
N VAL A 68 -27.69 6.70 45.41
CA VAL A 68 -27.89 8.14 45.67
C VAL A 68 -27.89 8.95 44.38
N ALA A 69 -27.03 8.60 43.41
CA ALA A 69 -27.02 9.23 42.08
C ALA A 69 -28.30 8.91 41.27
N THR A 70 -28.75 7.65 41.32
CA THR A 70 -29.99 7.22 40.65
C THR A 70 -31.22 7.85 41.32
N ALA A 71 -31.24 7.96 42.65
CA ALA A 71 -32.32 8.63 43.39
C ALA A 71 -32.41 10.15 43.14
N ILE A 72 -31.31 10.82 42.75
CA ILE A 72 -31.32 12.24 42.36
C ILE A 72 -31.80 12.41 40.91
N ALA A 73 -31.43 11.50 40.01
CA ALA A 73 -31.92 11.50 38.63
C ALA A 73 -33.42 11.16 38.53
N GLU A 74 -33.92 10.24 39.36
CA GLU A 74 -35.33 9.81 39.37
C GLU A 74 -36.29 10.81 40.04
N GLN A 75 -35.82 11.74 40.88
CA GLN A 75 -36.69 12.76 41.50
C GLN A 75 -36.98 13.99 40.62
N GLY A 76 -36.30 14.16 39.48
CA GLY A 76 -36.42 15.34 38.62
C GLY A 76 -37.47 15.27 37.51
N GLY A 77 -37.81 14.09 37.00
CA GLY A 77 -38.59 13.96 35.75
C GLY A 77 -37.84 14.51 34.52
N VAL A 78 -38.11 13.97 33.34
CA VAL A 78 -37.63 14.56 32.08
C VAL A 78 -38.70 15.51 31.56
N ASP A 79 -38.37 16.76 31.27
CA ASP A 79 -39.35 17.78 30.85
C ASP A 79 -39.76 17.60 29.37
N PHE A 80 -38.79 17.30 28.50
CA PHE A 80 -39.05 17.08 27.07
C PHE A 80 -38.20 15.94 26.49
N THR A 81 -38.59 15.47 25.31
CA THR A 81 -37.71 14.66 24.45
C THR A 81 -37.27 15.47 23.24
N ASP A 82 -36.18 15.08 22.59
CA ASP A 82 -35.80 15.65 21.30
C ASP A 82 -36.87 15.44 20.20
N ARG A 83 -37.75 14.43 20.34
CA ARG A 83 -38.95 14.26 19.51
C ARG A 83 -40.13 15.19 19.87
N SER A 84 -39.99 16.08 20.86
CA SER A 84 -41.07 17.00 21.28
C SER A 84 -41.26 18.21 20.36
N GLY A 85 -40.46 18.37 19.30
CA GLY A 85 -40.59 19.45 18.32
C GLY A 85 -40.29 20.84 18.90
N SER A 86 -40.97 21.87 18.40
CA SER A 86 -40.79 23.25 18.89
C SER A 86 -41.39 23.44 20.28
N ARG A 87 -40.55 23.72 21.27
CA ARG A 87 -40.93 23.96 22.67
C ARG A 87 -40.28 25.23 23.21
N PHE A 88 -40.93 25.85 24.17
CA PHE A 88 -40.30 26.91 24.97
C PHE A 88 -39.46 26.22 26.03
N VAL A 89 -38.14 26.45 26.01
CA VAL A 89 -37.18 25.79 26.91
C VAL A 89 -36.68 26.84 27.89
N ALA A 90 -36.92 26.61 29.19
CA ALA A 90 -36.42 27.42 30.29
C ALA A 90 -35.09 26.88 30.82
N SER A 91 -34.31 27.76 31.44
CA SER A 91 -33.04 27.37 32.09
C SER A 91 -33.33 26.36 33.20
N GLY A 92 -32.68 25.19 33.13
CA GLY A 92 -32.91 24.07 34.03
C GLY A 92 -33.68 22.90 33.42
N ASP A 93 -34.41 23.11 32.31
CA ASP A 93 -35.23 22.05 31.70
C ASP A 93 -34.38 20.89 31.20
N LEU A 94 -34.89 19.67 31.39
CA LEU A 94 -34.23 18.41 31.01
C LEU A 94 -34.81 17.86 29.71
N VAL A 95 -33.95 17.64 28.73
CA VAL A 95 -34.30 17.02 27.45
C VAL A 95 -33.61 15.67 27.32
N ARG A 96 -34.39 14.60 27.20
CA ARG A 96 -33.88 13.27 26.87
C ARG A 96 -33.82 13.08 25.36
N ILE A 97 -32.68 12.64 24.87
CA ILE A 97 -32.51 12.23 23.48
C ILE A 97 -33.10 10.83 23.35
N ASP A 98 -34.07 10.66 22.47
CA ASP A 98 -34.65 9.34 22.23
C ASP A 98 -33.61 8.37 21.67
N ASP A 99 -33.78 7.08 21.95
CA ASP A 99 -32.82 6.05 21.53
C ASP A 99 -32.94 5.77 20.01
N PHE A 100 -32.08 4.91 19.48
CA PHE A 100 -32.21 4.43 18.10
C PHE A 100 -33.27 3.32 17.98
N ASP A 101 -33.91 3.23 16.81
CA ASP A 101 -34.95 2.23 16.53
C ASP A 101 -34.36 0.95 15.90
N HIS A 102 -33.34 1.11 15.06
CA HIS A 102 -32.63 0.05 14.34
C HIS A 102 -31.11 0.27 14.38
N SER A 103 -30.36 -0.78 14.10
CA SER A 103 -28.91 -0.71 13.85
C SER A 103 -28.63 -1.06 12.39
N THR A 104 -27.45 -0.73 11.88
CA THR A 104 -27.04 -1.16 10.53
C THR A 104 -26.93 -2.68 10.38
N TYR A 105 -27.05 -3.47 11.45
CA TYR A 105 -27.19 -4.93 11.36
C TYR A 105 -28.55 -5.40 10.85
N ASP A 106 -29.57 -4.56 10.97
CA ASP A 106 -30.95 -4.98 10.74
C ASP A 106 -31.29 -4.95 9.24
N VAL A 107 -31.98 -5.99 8.79
CA VAL A 107 -32.66 -6.00 7.48
C VAL A 107 -34.15 -5.78 7.76
N VAL A 108 -34.68 -4.62 7.34
CA VAL A 108 -36.06 -4.21 7.67
C VAL A 108 -36.96 -4.19 6.43
N PRO A 109 -38.23 -4.64 6.50
CA PRO A 109 -39.11 -4.68 5.33
C PRO A 109 -39.57 -3.29 4.86
N SER A 110 -39.62 -2.33 5.79
CA SER A 110 -39.98 -0.93 5.51
C SER A 110 -39.36 -0.01 6.56
N LEU A 111 -38.99 1.20 6.16
CA LEU A 111 -38.42 2.22 7.03
C LEU A 111 -39.18 3.54 6.86
N ALA A 112 -39.85 4.00 7.91
CA ALA A 112 -40.66 5.20 7.90
C ALA A 112 -39.87 6.46 8.30
N ALA A 113 -40.33 7.63 7.86
CA ALA A 113 -39.73 8.91 8.28
C ALA A 113 -39.74 9.06 9.81
N GLY A 114 -38.60 9.46 10.38
CA GLY A 114 -38.35 9.58 11.82
C GLY A 114 -37.66 8.37 12.46
N ALA A 115 -37.52 7.25 11.74
CA ALA A 115 -36.79 6.09 12.22
C ALA A 115 -35.30 6.38 12.38
N ARG A 116 -34.71 5.94 13.50
CA ARG A 116 -33.31 6.17 13.86
C ARG A 116 -32.47 4.92 13.70
N ILE A 117 -31.36 5.06 13.00
CA ILE A 117 -30.44 3.98 12.66
C ILE A 117 -29.11 4.29 13.33
N ARG A 118 -28.66 3.40 14.21
CA ARG A 118 -27.30 3.44 14.75
C ARG A 118 -26.33 2.79 13.77
N ILE A 119 -25.30 3.55 13.41
CA ILE A 119 -24.21 3.08 12.57
C ILE A 119 -23.31 2.16 13.39
N GLU A 120 -23.13 0.91 12.97
CA GLU A 120 -22.34 -0.07 13.71
C GLU A 120 -20.88 -0.17 13.26
N PHE A 121 -20.61 0.25 12.02
CA PHE A 121 -19.28 0.30 11.43
C PHE A 121 -19.04 1.59 10.67
N ASP A 122 -17.77 1.98 10.54
CA ASP A 122 -17.40 3.15 9.76
C ASP A 122 -17.76 2.97 8.29
N GLY A 123 -18.26 4.04 7.68
CA GLY A 123 -18.66 4.07 6.28
C GLY A 123 -18.42 5.46 5.66
N PRO A 124 -18.69 5.64 4.37
CA PRO A 124 -18.56 6.93 3.71
C PRO A 124 -19.38 8.02 4.43
N GLY A 125 -18.68 9.03 4.97
CA GLY A 125 -19.30 10.17 5.68
C GLY A 125 -19.98 9.86 7.02
N VAL A 126 -19.82 8.64 7.55
CA VAL A 126 -20.38 8.21 8.85
C VAL A 126 -19.35 7.50 9.71
N ALA A 127 -19.46 7.67 11.02
CA ALA A 127 -18.65 6.96 12.00
C ALA A 127 -19.50 5.95 12.77
N ALA A 128 -18.91 4.82 13.17
CA ALA A 128 -19.55 3.89 14.09
C ALA A 128 -19.99 4.63 15.38
N GLY A 129 -21.23 4.37 15.80
CA GLY A 129 -21.89 5.05 16.92
C GLY A 129 -22.69 6.29 16.53
N ASP A 130 -22.52 6.84 15.32
CA ASP A 130 -23.41 7.87 14.82
C ASP A 130 -24.85 7.33 14.75
N VAL A 131 -25.82 8.22 14.99
CA VAL A 131 -27.23 7.91 14.79
C VAL A 131 -27.77 8.82 13.71
N PHE A 132 -28.39 8.22 12.70
CA PHE A 132 -29.05 8.94 11.61
C PHE A 132 -30.55 8.74 11.68
N GLU A 133 -31.29 9.82 11.51
CA GLU A 133 -32.74 9.79 11.37
C GLU A 133 -33.09 9.79 9.88
N TYR A 134 -33.98 8.88 9.48
CA TYR A 134 -34.53 8.87 8.12
C TYR A 134 -35.50 10.04 7.97
N VAL A 135 -35.21 10.96 7.05
CA VAL A 135 -35.98 12.20 6.79
C VAL A 135 -36.56 12.24 5.38
N GLY A 136 -36.54 11.09 4.68
CA GLY A 136 -37.12 10.95 3.35
C GLY A 136 -38.62 11.31 3.33
N VAL A 137 -39.07 11.82 2.19
CA VAL A 137 -40.47 12.23 1.97
C VAL A 137 -41.43 11.06 1.82
N GLU A 138 -40.93 9.88 1.46
CA GLU A 138 -41.68 8.63 1.32
C GLU A 138 -41.02 7.54 2.17
N ASP A 139 -41.80 6.58 2.65
CA ASP A 139 -41.25 5.43 3.36
C ASP A 139 -40.41 4.57 2.42
N LEU A 140 -39.21 4.19 2.86
CA LEU A 140 -38.37 3.22 2.16
C LEU A 140 -39.04 1.84 2.28
N THR A 141 -39.23 1.14 1.16
CA THR A 141 -39.79 -0.23 1.14
C THR A 141 -39.02 -1.10 0.15
N SER A 142 -38.78 -2.36 0.50
CA SER A 142 -38.09 -3.34 -0.37
C SER A 142 -38.74 -4.73 -0.21
N PRO A 143 -39.10 -5.42 -1.32
CA PRO A 143 -39.61 -6.80 -1.26
C PRO A 143 -38.62 -7.81 -0.68
N GLU A 144 -37.32 -7.53 -0.78
CA GLU A 144 -36.23 -8.39 -0.30
C GLU A 144 -35.73 -7.98 1.11
N GLY A 145 -36.31 -6.91 1.67
CA GLY A 145 -35.79 -6.24 2.86
C GLY A 145 -34.80 -5.12 2.51
N ILE A 146 -34.68 -4.15 3.40
CA ILE A 146 -33.77 -3.01 3.30
C ILE A 146 -32.56 -3.33 4.17
N GLU A 147 -31.43 -3.58 3.53
CA GLU A 147 -30.13 -3.73 4.21
C GLU A 147 -29.65 -2.33 4.63
N LEU A 148 -29.67 -2.07 5.94
CA LEU A 148 -29.37 -0.75 6.50
C LEU A 148 -27.89 -0.39 6.45
N ASP A 149 -26.99 -1.38 6.37
CA ASP A 149 -25.55 -1.19 6.16
C ASP A 149 -25.17 -0.79 4.72
N ARG A 150 -26.11 -0.87 3.75
CA ARG A 150 -25.89 -0.49 2.34
C ARG A 150 -26.46 0.87 1.96
N GLN A 151 -26.99 1.61 2.93
CA GLN A 151 -27.58 2.93 2.69
C GLN A 151 -26.50 4.01 2.60
N ASP A 152 -26.69 4.99 1.71
CA ASP A 152 -25.84 6.17 1.64
C ASP A 152 -26.32 7.24 2.63
N PHE A 153 -25.70 7.26 3.81
CA PHE A 153 -26.01 8.21 4.89
C PHE A 153 -25.48 9.63 4.63
N THR A 154 -24.74 9.88 3.53
CA THR A 154 -24.31 11.23 3.13
C THR A 154 -25.39 12.00 2.38
N ASP A 155 -26.41 11.29 1.89
CA ASP A 155 -27.56 11.88 1.23
C ASP A 155 -28.46 12.62 2.23
N ALA A 156 -28.23 13.92 2.35
CA ALA A 156 -28.98 14.81 3.23
C ALA A 156 -30.48 14.93 2.90
N THR A 157 -30.92 14.41 1.74
CA THR A 157 -32.36 14.35 1.40
C THR A 157 -33.08 13.18 2.05
N ARG A 158 -32.32 12.13 2.44
CA ARG A 158 -32.85 10.92 3.07
C ARG A 158 -32.41 10.76 4.52
N TRP A 159 -31.24 11.30 4.88
CA TRP A 159 -30.63 11.06 6.17
C TRP A 159 -30.23 12.36 6.87
N ARG A 160 -30.51 12.41 8.17
CA ARG A 160 -30.08 13.51 9.03
C ARG A 160 -29.32 12.96 10.23
N LYS A 161 -28.06 13.39 10.41
CA LYS A 161 -27.26 13.03 11.57
C LYS A 161 -27.85 13.64 12.86
N LEU A 162 -28.04 12.82 13.89
CA LEU A 162 -28.39 13.27 15.23
C LEU A 162 -27.17 13.90 15.90
N LEU A 163 -27.25 15.19 16.21
CA LEU A 163 -26.17 15.95 16.87
C LEU A 163 -26.29 15.88 18.40
N ALA A 164 -26.46 14.66 18.92
CA ALA A 164 -26.53 14.34 20.34
C ALA A 164 -26.29 12.85 20.56
N ALA A 165 -25.84 12.44 21.74
CA ALA A 165 -25.77 11.03 22.09
C ALA A 165 -27.19 10.49 22.35
N ALA A 166 -27.61 9.48 21.59
CA ALA A 166 -28.92 8.85 21.78
C ALA A 166 -29.03 8.24 23.18
N GLY A 167 -30.19 8.38 23.82
CA GLY A 167 -30.46 7.90 25.18
C GLY A 167 -30.00 8.82 26.33
N GLU A 168 -29.14 9.82 26.06
CA GLU A 168 -28.62 10.75 27.08
C GLU A 168 -29.62 11.85 27.46
N ILE A 169 -29.39 12.48 28.62
CA ILE A 169 -30.20 13.61 29.10
C ILE A 169 -29.33 14.88 29.09
N TYR A 170 -29.86 15.96 28.52
CA TYR A 170 -29.22 17.28 28.50
C TYR A 170 -30.05 18.28 29.29
N ARG A 171 -29.37 19.09 30.11
CA ARG A 171 -29.97 20.22 30.83
C ARG A 171 -29.75 21.50 30.05
N PHE A 172 -30.81 22.26 29.83
CA PHE A 172 -30.70 23.58 29.23
C PHE A 172 -30.08 24.58 30.21
N VAL A 173 -28.96 25.20 29.83
CA VAL A 173 -28.23 26.22 30.60
C VAL A 173 -28.28 27.60 29.93
N GLY A 174 -28.90 27.71 28.76
CA GLY A 174 -29.04 28.94 28.00
C GLY A 174 -30.13 29.89 28.55
N SER A 175 -30.28 31.03 27.87
CA SER A 175 -31.38 31.96 28.13
C SER A 175 -32.70 31.39 27.60
N PRO A 176 -33.82 31.47 28.35
CA PRO A 176 -35.11 30.91 27.94
C PRO A 176 -35.57 31.39 26.57
N SER A 177 -35.88 30.46 25.67
CA SER A 177 -36.31 30.79 24.30
C SER A 177 -37.12 29.66 23.68
N GLN A 178 -37.86 29.96 22.62
CA GLN A 178 -38.47 28.92 21.79
C GLN A 178 -37.40 28.24 20.94
N ARG A 179 -37.34 26.90 20.96
CA ARG A 179 -36.36 26.08 20.26
C ARG A 179 -37.01 24.85 19.64
N ASN A 180 -36.51 24.40 18.50
CA ASN A 180 -36.94 23.15 17.88
C ASN A 180 -36.05 22.01 18.35
N LEU A 181 -36.52 21.24 19.32
CA LEU A 181 -35.74 20.17 19.94
C LEU A 181 -35.38 19.04 18.95
N ALA A 182 -36.14 18.91 17.86
CA ALA A 182 -35.88 17.89 16.82
C ALA A 182 -34.68 18.22 15.92
N THR A 183 -34.23 19.48 15.88
CA THR A 183 -33.08 19.93 15.07
C THR A 183 -32.06 20.71 15.89
N GLU A 184 -32.19 20.69 17.22
CA GLU A 184 -31.31 21.42 18.13
C GLU A 184 -29.94 20.74 18.21
N ASN A 185 -28.86 21.52 18.26
CA ASN A 185 -27.52 21.01 18.51
C ASN A 185 -27.25 20.95 20.02
N PHE A 186 -27.49 19.78 20.62
CA PHE A 186 -27.30 19.54 22.06
C PHE A 186 -25.82 19.51 22.48
N LEU A 187 -24.89 19.50 21.52
CA LEU A 187 -23.45 19.64 21.78
C LEU A 187 -23.02 21.11 21.99
N ASN A 188 -23.92 22.08 21.81
CA ASN A 188 -23.63 23.48 22.09
C ASN A 188 -23.61 23.73 23.61
N THR A 189 -22.42 23.70 24.19
CA THR A 189 -22.16 23.85 25.63
C THR A 189 -22.58 25.21 26.21
N SER A 190 -22.84 26.22 25.37
CA SER A 190 -23.39 27.50 25.83
C SER A 190 -24.88 27.43 26.15
N ASN A 191 -25.59 26.43 25.60
CA ASN A 191 -27.03 26.25 25.76
C ASN A 191 -27.39 24.94 26.47
N TRP A 192 -26.55 23.92 26.37
CA TRP A 192 -26.84 22.57 26.84
C TRP A 192 -25.67 22.02 27.64
N ALA A 193 -25.97 21.41 28.78
CA ALA A 193 -25.02 20.68 29.60
C ALA A 193 -25.48 19.22 29.70
N PRO A 194 -24.69 18.22 29.26
CA PRO A 194 -25.05 16.83 29.44
C PRO A 194 -25.15 16.51 30.94
N LEU A 195 -26.26 15.90 31.34
CA LEU A 195 -26.38 15.23 32.62
C LEU A 195 -25.83 13.83 32.44
N ALA A 196 -24.50 13.72 32.45
CA ALA A 196 -23.86 12.42 32.56
C ALA A 196 -24.49 11.68 33.74
N SER A 197 -24.81 10.38 33.57
CA SER A 197 -24.94 9.51 34.72
C SER A 197 -23.72 9.79 35.61
N LEU A 198 -23.90 10.15 36.87
CA LEU A 198 -22.79 10.57 37.75
C LEU A 198 -21.86 9.38 37.99
N ASN A 199 -21.02 9.09 37.01
CA ASN A 199 -19.99 8.09 37.07
C ASN A 199 -18.69 8.86 37.29
N PRO A 200 -18.04 8.70 38.45
CA PRO A 200 -16.79 9.39 38.79
C PRO A 200 -15.68 9.23 37.72
N THR A 201 -15.83 8.22 36.85
CA THR A 201 -15.01 7.96 35.66
C THR A 201 -15.08 9.02 34.57
N ASP A 202 -16.16 9.81 34.48
CA ASP A 202 -16.34 10.83 33.43
C ASP A 202 -15.58 12.13 33.78
N ALA A 203 -15.37 12.37 35.08
CA ALA A 203 -14.52 13.45 35.57
C ALA A 203 -13.03 13.05 35.64
N ILE A 204 -12.74 11.76 35.85
CA ILE A 204 -11.38 11.19 35.88
C ILE A 204 -11.39 9.84 35.14
N PRO A 205 -10.99 9.79 33.85
CA PRO A 205 -10.95 8.55 33.07
C PRO A 205 -10.14 7.44 33.77
N GLY A 206 -10.72 6.24 33.90
CA GLY A 206 -10.10 5.08 34.57
C GLY A 206 -10.26 5.05 36.10
N LEU A 207 -10.97 6.01 36.71
CA LEU A 207 -11.25 6.01 38.15
C LEU A 207 -12.27 4.94 38.54
N SER A 208 -11.78 3.75 38.88
CA SER A 208 -12.60 2.72 39.55
C SER A 208 -12.64 2.98 41.05
N LEU A 209 -13.78 3.46 41.58
CA LEU A 209 -14.00 3.64 43.03
C LEU A 209 -14.39 2.34 43.74
N ASN A 210 -13.85 1.21 43.33
CA ASN A 210 -14.11 -0.07 43.97
C ASN A 210 -13.60 -0.03 45.42
N ILE A 211 -14.51 -0.03 46.40
CA ILE A 211 -14.12 0.08 47.81
C ILE A 211 -13.58 -1.25 48.36
N SER A 212 -13.93 -2.38 47.71
CA SER A 212 -13.44 -3.73 48.03
C SER A 212 -12.74 -4.41 46.86
N ASN A 213 -11.99 -5.48 47.16
CA ASN A 213 -11.39 -6.37 46.16
C ASN A 213 -12.43 -6.83 45.13
N SER A 214 -12.19 -6.48 43.85
CA SER A 214 -13.09 -6.80 42.73
C SER A 214 -12.27 -7.38 41.58
N ASN A 215 -12.42 -8.69 41.32
CA ASN A 215 -11.69 -9.38 40.25
C ASN A 215 -12.53 -9.43 38.98
N SER A 216 -11.92 -9.12 37.83
CA SER A 216 -12.51 -9.19 36.51
C SER A 216 -11.53 -9.78 35.49
N ALA A 217 -12.01 -10.70 34.66
CA ALA A 217 -11.28 -11.17 33.48
C ALA A 217 -12.20 -11.15 32.25
N SER A 218 -11.65 -10.82 31.09
CA SER A 218 -12.33 -10.84 29.79
C SER A 218 -11.45 -11.45 28.71
N PHE A 219 -12.00 -12.36 27.91
CA PHE A 219 -11.31 -13.03 26.81
C PHE A 219 -12.13 -12.91 25.53
N GLY A 220 -11.50 -12.44 24.45
CA GLY A 220 -12.08 -12.34 23.11
C GLY A 220 -11.26 -13.09 22.08
N GLY A 221 -11.91 -13.87 21.23
CA GLY A 221 -11.32 -14.52 20.07
C GLY A 221 -12.18 -14.33 18.82
N LEU A 222 -11.65 -13.69 17.78
CA LEU A 222 -12.35 -13.50 16.50
C LEU A 222 -11.52 -14.17 15.40
N VAL A 223 -12.12 -15.14 14.70
CA VAL A 223 -11.51 -15.82 13.55
C VAL A 223 -12.43 -15.65 12.35
N VAL A 224 -11.93 -15.01 11.30
CA VAL A 224 -12.70 -14.74 10.07
C VAL A 224 -11.92 -15.27 8.88
N ARG A 225 -12.61 -16.06 8.05
CA ARG A 225 -12.09 -16.55 6.78
C ARG A 225 -13.03 -16.19 5.65
N ASN A 226 -12.59 -15.34 4.74
CA ASN A 226 -13.30 -15.08 3.51
C ASN A 226 -12.49 -15.62 2.34
N GLU A 227 -13.18 -16.26 1.42
CA GLU A 227 -12.59 -16.79 0.20
C GLU A 227 -13.55 -16.58 -0.95
N VAL A 228 -13.04 -16.01 -2.03
CA VAL A 228 -13.77 -15.93 -3.30
C VAL A 228 -12.92 -16.56 -4.38
N ARG A 229 -13.56 -17.45 -5.11
CA ARG A 229 -13.05 -18.05 -6.34
C ARG A 229 -14.02 -17.74 -7.44
N ASP A 230 -13.56 -17.09 -8.50
CA ASP A 230 -14.35 -16.93 -9.71
C ASP A 230 -13.52 -17.27 -10.94
N ARG A 231 -14.18 -17.78 -11.96
CA ARG A 231 -13.55 -18.14 -13.23
C ARG A 231 -14.49 -17.84 -14.37
N VAL A 232 -14.06 -16.99 -15.29
CA VAL A 232 -14.85 -16.51 -16.42
C VAL A 232 -14.17 -16.93 -17.71
N ILE A 233 -14.86 -17.75 -18.50
CA ILE A 233 -14.30 -18.38 -19.70
C ILE A 233 -15.18 -18.06 -20.91
N ALA A 234 -14.57 -17.48 -21.95
CA ALA A 234 -15.17 -17.22 -23.25
C ALA A 234 -14.35 -17.92 -24.36
N GLU A 235 -14.95 -18.86 -25.10
CA GLU A 235 -14.18 -19.68 -26.06
C GLU A 235 -14.84 -19.83 -27.44
N LEU A 236 -14.01 -19.88 -28.48
CA LEU A 236 -14.38 -20.29 -29.82
C LEU A 236 -13.42 -21.39 -30.32
N LEU A 237 -13.93 -22.62 -30.43
CA LEU A 237 -13.11 -23.83 -30.60
C LEU A 237 -13.46 -24.58 -31.90
N ASN A 238 -12.48 -24.72 -32.78
CA ASN A 238 -12.58 -25.51 -34.02
C ASN A 238 -13.79 -25.12 -34.89
N THR A 239 -14.02 -23.83 -35.09
CA THR A 239 -15.15 -23.34 -35.90
C THR A 239 -14.72 -22.39 -37.02
N THR A 240 -15.51 -22.38 -38.09
CA THR A 240 -15.44 -21.39 -39.17
C THR A 240 -16.50 -20.33 -38.90
N ALA A 241 -16.13 -19.26 -38.20
CA ALA A 241 -17.01 -18.17 -37.82
C ALA A 241 -17.02 -17.08 -38.89
N THR A 242 -18.18 -16.77 -39.45
CA THR A 242 -18.35 -15.73 -40.47
C THR A 242 -19.43 -14.73 -40.04
N ALA A 243 -19.05 -13.48 -39.84
CA ALA A 243 -19.95 -12.39 -39.47
C ALA A 243 -19.95 -11.34 -40.60
N VAL A 244 -21.11 -10.73 -40.87
CA VAL A 244 -21.15 -9.52 -41.73
C VAL A 244 -20.59 -8.32 -40.97
N GLY A 245 -20.78 -8.27 -39.65
CA GLY A 245 -20.18 -7.29 -38.74
C GLY A 245 -18.96 -7.84 -38.00
N SER A 246 -18.75 -7.39 -36.76
CA SER A 246 -17.62 -7.78 -35.92
C SER A 246 -17.75 -9.20 -35.32
N ILE A 247 -16.61 -9.78 -34.95
CA ILE A 247 -16.52 -10.99 -34.13
C ILE A 247 -15.84 -10.61 -32.81
N SER A 248 -16.49 -10.85 -31.69
CA SER A 248 -16.00 -10.49 -30.35
C SER A 248 -16.05 -11.70 -29.41
N VAL A 249 -14.94 -12.01 -28.74
CA VAL A 249 -14.84 -13.02 -27.69
C VAL A 249 -14.32 -12.31 -26.43
N VAL A 250 -15.14 -12.25 -25.38
CA VAL A 250 -14.88 -11.42 -24.20
C VAL A 250 -15.11 -12.21 -22.91
N ALA A 251 -14.12 -12.25 -22.04
CA ALA A 251 -14.24 -12.66 -20.65
C ALA A 251 -14.04 -11.43 -19.75
N ASP A 252 -15.05 -11.08 -18.94
CA ASP A 252 -14.99 -9.97 -17.97
C ASP A 252 -15.23 -10.53 -16.56
N GLU A 253 -14.19 -10.49 -15.73
CA GLU A 253 -14.18 -11.01 -14.36
C GLU A 253 -14.02 -9.85 -13.37
N ARG A 254 -14.93 -9.77 -12.40
CA ARG A 254 -14.83 -8.85 -11.26
C ARG A 254 -15.04 -9.56 -9.94
N THR A 255 -13.97 -9.77 -9.17
CA THR A 255 -14.06 -10.43 -7.86
C THR A 255 -13.61 -9.53 -6.73
N GLY A 256 -14.36 -9.55 -5.62
CA GLY A 256 -14.13 -8.68 -4.48
C GLY A 256 -14.31 -9.35 -3.12
N ILE A 257 -13.48 -8.95 -2.16
CA ILE A 257 -13.79 -9.08 -0.73
C ILE A 257 -13.84 -7.68 -0.13
N GLU A 258 -14.96 -7.34 0.50
CA GLU A 258 -15.08 -6.19 1.39
C GLU A 258 -15.37 -6.70 2.80
N ALA A 259 -14.43 -6.54 3.72
CA ALA A 259 -14.53 -7.11 5.05
C ALA A 259 -14.22 -6.08 6.13
N GLN A 260 -15.11 -5.96 7.13
CA GLN A 260 -14.91 -5.15 8.31
C GLN A 260 -15.03 -6.02 9.57
N ASN A 261 -13.97 -6.04 10.38
CA ASN A 261 -13.88 -6.87 11.58
C ASN A 261 -13.56 -6.01 12.80
N VAL A 262 -14.44 -6.03 13.80
CA VAL A 262 -14.29 -5.26 15.03
C VAL A 262 -14.27 -6.22 16.22
N SER A 263 -13.22 -6.17 17.05
CA SER A 263 -13.16 -6.94 18.30
C SER A 263 -12.84 -6.03 19.46
N THR A 264 -13.75 -5.93 20.43
CA THR A 264 -13.60 -5.12 21.64
C THR A 264 -13.62 -6.02 22.88
N VAL A 265 -12.57 -5.96 23.69
CA VAL A 265 -12.47 -6.71 24.95
C VAL A 265 -12.16 -5.74 26.09
N THR A 266 -13.04 -5.69 27.09
CA THR A 266 -12.90 -4.77 28.23
C THR A 266 -12.99 -5.49 29.57
N SER A 267 -12.11 -5.15 30.52
CA SER A 267 -12.14 -5.62 31.91
C SER A 267 -12.02 -4.48 32.92
N SER A 268 -13.03 -4.30 33.78
CA SER A 268 -13.09 -3.18 34.74
C SER A 268 -12.90 -3.58 36.22
N GLY A 269 -12.10 -4.61 36.50
CA GLY A 269 -11.74 -5.03 37.87
C GLY A 269 -10.88 -3.99 38.62
N GLY A 270 -10.42 -4.33 39.83
CA GLY A 270 -9.54 -3.48 40.65
C GLY A 270 -10.13 -3.08 42.01
N SER A 271 -9.37 -2.36 42.83
CA SER A 271 -9.79 -1.88 44.15
C SER A 271 -9.04 -0.62 44.56
N ALA A 272 -9.74 0.37 45.13
CA ALA A 272 -9.18 1.62 45.63
C ALA A 272 -8.46 1.44 46.99
N TRP A 273 -8.80 0.40 47.75
CA TRP A 273 -8.30 0.17 49.12
C TRP A 273 -7.70 -1.22 49.35
N GLY A 274 -7.56 -2.05 48.31
CA GLY A 274 -7.07 -3.44 48.39
C GLY A 274 -6.54 -3.97 47.05
N SER A 275 -6.49 -5.30 46.88
CA SER A 275 -6.00 -5.95 45.64
C SER A 275 -7.17 -6.41 44.74
N GLY A 276 -7.03 -6.27 43.43
CA GLY A 276 -8.02 -6.76 42.46
C GLY A 276 -7.41 -7.04 41.09
N LEU A 277 -7.69 -8.20 40.51
CA LEU A 277 -7.26 -8.59 39.18
C LEU A 277 -8.14 -7.92 38.12
N SER A 278 -7.52 -7.34 37.09
CA SER A 278 -8.19 -6.99 35.84
C SER A 278 -7.36 -7.49 34.66
N LEU A 279 -7.92 -8.40 33.86
CA LEU A 279 -7.25 -9.02 32.70
C LEU A 279 -8.15 -8.96 31.47
N ALA A 280 -7.66 -8.40 30.37
CA ALA A 280 -8.29 -8.43 29.06
C ALA A 280 -7.33 -9.07 28.03
N VAL A 281 -7.80 -10.09 27.32
CA VAL A 281 -7.04 -10.75 26.25
C VAL A 281 -7.90 -10.79 24.99
N ASN A 282 -7.39 -10.27 23.88
CA ASN A 282 -8.05 -10.22 22.59
C ASN A 282 -7.16 -10.85 21.51
N GLY A 283 -7.68 -11.86 20.82
CA GLY A 283 -7.06 -12.45 19.64
C GLY A 283 -7.94 -12.26 18.42
N MET A 284 -7.36 -11.72 17.34
CA MET A 284 -8.04 -11.58 16.05
C MET A 284 -7.21 -12.27 14.97
N ILE A 285 -7.84 -13.13 14.18
CA ILE A 285 -7.24 -13.79 13.02
C ILE A 285 -8.16 -13.60 11.83
N VAL A 286 -7.70 -12.91 10.80
CA VAL A 286 -8.47 -12.63 9.60
C VAL A 286 -7.69 -13.11 8.39
N THR A 287 -8.31 -13.96 7.57
CA THR A 287 -7.74 -14.44 6.31
C THR A 287 -8.71 -14.12 5.18
N ASN A 288 -8.24 -13.38 4.17
CA ASN A 288 -9.02 -13.08 2.96
C ASN A 288 -8.23 -13.58 1.75
N ALA A 289 -8.83 -14.46 0.95
CA ALA A 289 -8.19 -15.01 -0.24
C ALA A 289 -9.08 -14.81 -1.46
N VAL A 290 -8.55 -14.15 -2.48
CA VAL A 290 -9.18 -13.98 -3.79
C VAL A 290 -8.39 -14.78 -4.82
N LEU A 291 -9.09 -15.61 -5.56
CA LEU A 291 -8.59 -16.34 -6.72
C LEU A 291 -9.52 -16.00 -7.88
N SER A 292 -8.96 -15.42 -8.95
CA SER A 292 -9.76 -15.03 -10.09
C SER A 292 -9.04 -15.32 -11.40
N GLU A 293 -9.82 -15.61 -12.44
CA GLU A 293 -9.32 -15.99 -13.75
C GLU A 293 -10.32 -15.55 -14.83
N ALA A 294 -9.86 -14.73 -15.78
CA ALA A 294 -10.56 -14.39 -17.00
C ALA A 294 -9.82 -14.98 -18.21
N GLU A 295 -10.45 -15.91 -18.93
CA GLU A 295 -9.87 -16.58 -20.08
C GLU A 295 -10.75 -16.37 -21.33
N SER A 296 -10.18 -15.74 -22.35
CA SER A 296 -10.78 -15.52 -23.66
C SER A 296 -9.94 -16.18 -24.74
N THR A 297 -10.45 -17.25 -25.35
CA THR A 297 -9.68 -18.08 -26.28
C THR A 297 -10.36 -18.33 -27.62
N VAL A 298 -9.55 -18.31 -28.66
CA VAL A 298 -9.91 -18.81 -29.99
C VAL A 298 -8.90 -19.87 -30.38
N THR A 299 -9.33 -21.11 -30.58
CA THR A 299 -8.44 -22.21 -30.94
C THR A 299 -8.93 -22.91 -32.20
N GLY A 300 -8.07 -22.93 -33.22
CA GLY A 300 -8.34 -23.59 -34.50
C GLY A 300 -9.44 -22.91 -35.35
N GLY A 301 -9.54 -23.32 -36.61
CA GLY A 301 -10.59 -22.85 -37.52
C GLY A 301 -10.29 -21.50 -38.17
N SER A 302 -11.33 -20.73 -38.46
CA SER A 302 -11.21 -19.44 -39.18
C SER A 302 -12.21 -18.40 -38.69
N LEU A 303 -11.76 -17.17 -38.49
CA LEU A 303 -12.58 -16.00 -38.17
C LEU A 303 -12.69 -15.10 -39.41
N THR A 304 -13.89 -14.74 -39.83
CA THR A 304 -14.12 -13.83 -40.97
C THR A 304 -15.15 -12.78 -40.60
N ALA A 305 -14.69 -11.56 -40.31
CA ALA A 305 -15.51 -10.37 -40.10
C ALA A 305 -15.58 -9.56 -41.42
N GLY A 306 -16.78 -9.41 -41.97
CA GLY A 306 -17.03 -8.76 -43.26
C GLY A 306 -17.00 -7.22 -43.20
N GLY A 307 -16.88 -6.58 -44.36
CA GLY A 307 -17.00 -5.12 -44.50
C GLY A 307 -16.03 -4.32 -43.62
N LEU A 308 -16.56 -3.58 -42.64
CA LEU A 308 -15.83 -2.83 -41.60
C LEU A 308 -15.89 -3.55 -40.23
N GLY A 309 -16.01 -4.88 -40.20
CA GLY A 309 -16.04 -5.67 -38.96
C GLY A 309 -14.66 -5.84 -38.32
N LYS A 310 -14.59 -5.71 -36.99
CA LYS A 310 -13.38 -5.97 -36.17
C LYS A 310 -13.39 -7.41 -35.65
N VAL A 311 -12.22 -8.00 -35.48
CA VAL A 311 -12.05 -9.21 -34.65
C VAL A 311 -11.42 -8.79 -33.32
N SER A 312 -12.07 -9.06 -32.19
CA SER A 312 -11.61 -8.68 -30.86
C SER A 312 -11.69 -9.87 -29.90
N VAL A 313 -10.58 -10.15 -29.22
CA VAL A 313 -10.46 -11.20 -28.20
C VAL A 313 -9.92 -10.55 -26.93
N VAL A 314 -10.76 -10.41 -25.92
CA VAL A 314 -10.47 -9.60 -24.73
C VAL A 314 -10.69 -10.42 -23.46
N ALA A 315 -9.75 -10.34 -22.53
CA ALA A 315 -9.88 -10.84 -21.17
C ALA A 315 -9.60 -9.71 -20.18
N GLU A 316 -10.54 -9.44 -19.29
CA GLU A 316 -10.43 -8.45 -18.21
C GLU A 316 -10.63 -9.15 -16.87
N ASN A 317 -9.71 -8.93 -15.93
CA ASN A 317 -9.75 -9.48 -14.58
C ASN A 317 -9.52 -8.37 -13.55
N ASP A 318 -10.52 -8.04 -12.74
CA ASP A 318 -10.44 -7.02 -11.67
C ASP A 318 -10.68 -7.69 -10.30
N SER A 319 -9.57 -7.94 -9.60
CA SER A 319 -9.55 -8.55 -8.27
C SER A 319 -9.32 -7.51 -7.18
N ARG A 320 -10.19 -7.48 -6.16
CA ARG A 320 -10.08 -6.52 -5.04
C ARG A 320 -10.25 -7.16 -3.67
N ALA A 321 -9.47 -6.70 -2.71
CA ALA A 321 -9.66 -6.99 -1.30
C ALA A 321 -9.56 -5.71 -0.48
N VAL A 322 -10.70 -5.21 0.01
CA VAL A 322 -10.80 -4.05 0.90
C VAL A 322 -11.10 -4.55 2.30
N VAL A 323 -10.15 -4.38 3.22
CA VAL A 323 -10.20 -5.04 4.54
C VAL A 323 -9.93 -4.03 5.64
N SER A 324 -10.87 -3.93 6.59
CA SER A 324 -10.71 -3.16 7.83
C SER A 324 -10.75 -4.09 9.04
N ASN A 325 -9.67 -4.11 9.81
CA ASN A 325 -9.58 -4.88 11.05
C ASN A 325 -9.31 -3.92 12.20
N LEU A 326 -10.20 -3.87 13.19
CA LEU A 326 -10.09 -3.05 14.38
C LEU A 326 -10.15 -3.94 15.63
N SER A 327 -9.04 -4.03 16.34
CA SER A 327 -8.93 -4.69 17.64
C SER A 327 -8.77 -3.64 18.74
N THR A 328 -9.63 -3.69 19.77
CA THR A 328 -9.58 -2.82 20.94
C THR A 328 -9.54 -3.69 22.20
N THR A 329 -8.58 -3.43 23.09
CA THR A 329 -8.40 -4.16 24.34
C THR A 329 -8.18 -3.21 25.50
N GLU A 330 -9.07 -3.23 26.50
CA GLU A 330 -9.05 -2.30 27.62
C GLU A 330 -9.09 -3.04 28.96
N ALA A 331 -8.20 -2.69 29.88
CA ALA A 331 -8.20 -3.27 31.22
C ALA A 331 -7.77 -2.29 32.30
N ASN A 332 -8.34 -2.44 33.49
CA ASN A 332 -7.82 -1.80 34.69
C ASN A 332 -6.50 -2.43 35.25
N GLY A 333 -5.75 -3.16 34.42
CA GLY A 333 -4.63 -4.01 34.84
C GLY A 333 -3.79 -4.51 33.65
N TYR A 334 -4.07 -5.73 33.17
CA TYR A 334 -3.35 -6.36 32.04
C TYR A 334 -4.20 -6.34 30.77
N ALA A 335 -3.67 -5.79 29.67
CA ALA A 335 -4.30 -5.79 28.35
C ALA A 335 -3.39 -6.44 27.31
N ILE A 336 -3.86 -7.47 26.62
CA ILE A 336 -3.11 -8.19 25.57
C ILE A 336 -3.96 -8.26 24.32
N GLY A 337 -3.53 -7.62 23.23
CA GLY A 337 -4.20 -7.66 21.93
C GLY A 337 -3.27 -8.19 20.85
N VAL A 338 -3.64 -9.28 20.18
CA VAL A 338 -2.88 -9.86 19.05
C VAL A 338 -3.78 -9.91 17.82
N THR A 339 -3.29 -9.36 16.71
CA THR A 339 -3.97 -9.38 15.42
C THR A 339 -3.09 -10.05 14.37
N LEU A 340 -3.62 -11.08 13.72
CA LEU A 340 -3.04 -11.73 12.55
C LEU A 340 -3.95 -11.46 11.37
N ALA A 341 -3.44 -10.82 10.32
CA ALA A 341 -4.20 -10.46 9.14
C ALA A 341 -3.46 -10.92 7.88
N PHE A 342 -4.08 -11.80 7.11
CA PHE A 342 -3.49 -12.39 5.91
C PHE A 342 -4.43 -12.16 4.74
N ASN A 343 -4.08 -11.24 3.86
CA ASN A 343 -4.83 -10.91 2.66
C ASN A 343 -4.04 -11.33 1.44
N SER A 344 -4.68 -12.03 0.51
CA SER A 344 -4.00 -12.48 -0.70
C SER A 344 -4.90 -12.46 -1.92
N ILE A 345 -4.35 -12.03 -3.05
CA ILE A 345 -4.89 -12.19 -4.39
C ILE A 345 -3.91 -13.10 -5.15
N GLY A 346 -4.41 -14.19 -5.75
CA GLY A 346 -3.59 -15.10 -6.52
C GLY A 346 -2.73 -16.07 -5.68
N PHE A 347 -3.17 -16.40 -4.46
CA PHE A 347 -2.54 -17.42 -3.61
C PHE A 347 -3.58 -18.36 -3.02
N LEU A 348 -3.26 -19.65 -2.99
CA LEU A 348 -4.13 -20.62 -2.34
C LEU A 348 -4.20 -20.35 -0.82
N PRO A 349 -5.40 -20.42 -0.22
CA PRO A 349 -5.54 -20.34 1.23
C PRO A 349 -4.68 -21.39 1.94
N SER A 350 -3.83 -20.95 2.87
CA SER A 350 -2.92 -21.81 3.63
C SER A 350 -3.27 -21.82 5.14
N ASN A 351 -2.76 -22.79 5.91
CA ASN A 351 -3.02 -22.85 7.34
C ASN A 351 -2.45 -21.63 8.07
N ILE A 352 -3.18 -21.14 9.08
CA ILE A 352 -2.80 -19.99 9.91
C ILE A 352 -1.39 -20.15 10.48
N LEU A 353 -0.99 -21.35 10.92
CA LEU A 353 0.35 -21.64 11.42
C LEU A 353 1.44 -21.39 10.36
N PHE A 354 1.19 -21.77 9.11
CA PHE A 354 2.11 -21.53 7.99
C PHE A 354 2.12 -20.07 7.57
N ASN A 355 0.96 -19.38 7.60
CA ASN A 355 0.90 -17.95 7.34
C ASN A 355 1.65 -17.12 8.39
N SER A 356 1.58 -17.49 9.67
CA SER A 356 2.36 -16.83 10.73
C SER A 356 3.86 -17.04 10.57
N VAL A 357 4.28 -18.25 10.16
CA VAL A 357 5.70 -18.55 9.87
C VAL A 357 6.15 -17.82 8.61
N ASP A 358 5.36 -17.84 7.53
CA ASP A 358 5.69 -17.16 6.26
C ASP A 358 5.76 -15.63 6.43
N ALA A 359 4.81 -15.05 7.18
CA ALA A 359 4.82 -13.63 7.48
C ALA A 359 6.08 -13.21 8.27
N LEU A 360 6.50 -14.00 9.27
CA LEU A 360 7.65 -13.67 10.13
C LEU A 360 9.00 -14.04 9.50
N VAL A 361 9.06 -15.09 8.69
CA VAL A 361 10.32 -15.74 8.28
C VAL A 361 10.57 -15.66 6.76
N GLY A 362 9.58 -15.27 5.96
CA GLY A 362 9.75 -15.17 4.51
C GLY A 362 9.91 -16.52 3.81
N THR A 363 9.30 -17.57 4.35
CA THR A 363 9.42 -18.93 3.81
C THR A 363 8.43 -19.14 2.67
N ASN A 364 8.87 -19.45 1.45
CA ASN A 364 8.00 -19.76 0.30
C ASN A 364 7.19 -21.08 0.48
N LEU A 365 6.31 -21.14 1.48
CA LEU A 365 5.50 -22.32 1.84
C LEU A 365 4.18 -22.37 1.07
N ALA A 366 3.68 -21.23 0.59
CA ALA A 366 2.51 -21.13 -0.28
C ALA A 366 2.95 -20.90 -1.73
N SER A 367 2.56 -21.79 -2.63
CA SER A 367 2.75 -21.62 -4.07
C SER A 367 1.73 -20.63 -4.64
N PRO A 368 2.15 -19.70 -5.51
CA PRO A 368 1.22 -18.78 -6.16
C PRO A 368 0.28 -19.52 -7.12
N THR A 369 -0.95 -19.04 -7.23
CA THR A 369 -1.93 -19.37 -8.27
C THR A 369 -2.47 -18.03 -8.75
N PRO A 370 -1.72 -17.34 -9.64
CA PRO A 370 -1.91 -15.92 -9.93
C PRO A 370 -3.35 -15.59 -10.33
N ALA A 371 -3.80 -14.37 -10.06
CA ALA A 371 -5.00 -13.83 -10.70
C ALA A 371 -4.69 -13.59 -12.18
N GLU A 372 -5.45 -14.20 -13.10
CA GLU A 372 -5.06 -14.28 -14.51
C GLU A 372 -6.05 -13.57 -15.45
N ALA A 373 -5.52 -12.78 -16.38
CA ALA A 373 -6.22 -12.38 -17.59
C ALA A 373 -5.50 -12.99 -18.80
N ILE A 374 -6.18 -13.85 -19.55
CA ILE A 374 -5.62 -14.58 -20.70
C ILE A 374 -6.47 -14.31 -21.93
N ALA A 375 -5.90 -13.63 -22.93
CA ALA A 375 -6.48 -13.50 -24.25
C ALA A 375 -5.60 -14.23 -25.28
N ARG A 376 -6.14 -15.26 -25.93
CA ARG A 376 -5.35 -16.12 -26.83
C ARG A 376 -6.07 -16.42 -28.13
N VAL A 377 -5.36 -16.28 -29.24
CA VAL A 377 -5.76 -16.81 -30.55
C VAL A 377 -4.69 -17.77 -31.01
N ALA A 378 -5.02 -19.05 -31.19
CA ALA A 378 -4.07 -20.10 -31.52
C ALA A 378 -4.54 -20.96 -32.70
N GLY A 379 -3.71 -21.04 -33.76
CA GLY A 379 -3.94 -21.95 -34.88
C GLY A 379 -5.18 -21.64 -35.73
N ALA A 380 -5.69 -20.41 -35.66
CA ALA A 380 -6.81 -19.93 -36.48
C ALA A 380 -6.31 -19.09 -37.66
N THR A 381 -7.10 -19.02 -38.74
CA THR A 381 -6.95 -17.97 -39.75
C THR A 381 -7.87 -16.81 -39.42
N VAL A 382 -7.40 -15.57 -39.56
CA VAL A 382 -8.18 -14.38 -39.18
C VAL A 382 -8.32 -13.43 -40.36
N THR A 383 -9.56 -13.05 -40.66
CA THR A 383 -9.91 -12.04 -41.66
C THR A 383 -10.80 -10.96 -41.04
N ALA A 384 -10.33 -9.72 -41.06
CA ALA A 384 -11.03 -8.58 -40.46
C ALA A 384 -10.93 -7.32 -41.34
N GLY A 385 -12.01 -6.54 -41.38
CA GLY A 385 -12.12 -5.32 -42.18
C GLY A 385 -11.78 -4.02 -41.44
N ALA A 386 -11.95 -3.96 -40.11
CA ALA A 386 -11.70 -2.74 -39.32
C ALA A 386 -10.67 -2.88 -38.18
N GLY A 387 -10.06 -4.05 -37.98
CA GLY A 387 -9.10 -4.24 -36.87
C GLY A 387 -8.94 -5.69 -36.43
N ILE A 388 -7.80 -6.01 -35.83
CA ILE A 388 -7.63 -7.21 -34.99
C ILE A 388 -7.11 -6.73 -33.64
N GLU A 389 -7.74 -7.19 -32.57
CA GLU A 389 -7.36 -6.86 -31.20
C GLU A 389 -7.33 -8.11 -30.35
N VAL A 390 -6.21 -8.34 -29.67
CA VAL A 390 -6.06 -9.35 -28.62
C VAL A 390 -5.55 -8.64 -27.38
N MET A 391 -6.39 -8.55 -26.34
CA MET A 391 -6.10 -7.76 -25.15
C MET A 391 -6.33 -8.53 -23.85
N ALA A 392 -5.35 -8.48 -22.95
CA ALA A 392 -5.48 -8.96 -21.58
C ALA A 392 -5.23 -7.79 -20.62
N ASP A 393 -6.20 -7.46 -19.77
CA ASP A 393 -6.06 -6.45 -18.71
C ASP A 393 -6.30 -7.12 -17.36
N ASN A 394 -5.28 -7.13 -16.51
CA ASN A 394 -5.38 -7.60 -15.13
C ASN A 394 -5.20 -6.43 -14.16
N ARG A 395 -6.13 -6.28 -13.22
CA ARG A 395 -6.07 -5.32 -12.13
C ARG A 395 -6.22 -6.05 -10.81
N SER A 396 -5.34 -5.75 -9.87
CA SER A 396 -5.36 -6.37 -8.56
C SER A 396 -5.07 -5.34 -7.47
N LEU A 397 -5.98 -5.18 -6.50
CA LEU A 397 -5.83 -4.22 -5.41
C LEU A 397 -6.10 -4.88 -4.06
N ILE A 398 -5.13 -4.82 -3.17
CA ILE A 398 -5.37 -5.01 -1.73
C ILE A 398 -5.32 -3.63 -1.06
N ASP A 399 -6.43 -3.20 -0.48
CA ASP A 399 -6.49 -2.07 0.47
C ASP A 399 -6.76 -2.64 1.87
N SER A 400 -5.74 -2.64 2.71
CA SER A 400 -5.78 -3.26 4.03
C SER A 400 -5.49 -2.25 5.12
N ARG A 401 -6.51 -1.95 5.94
CA ARG A 401 -6.41 -1.14 7.15
C ARG A 401 -6.51 -2.02 8.39
N ILE A 402 -5.41 -2.18 9.12
CA ILE A 402 -5.33 -3.02 10.31
C ILE A 402 -4.93 -2.18 11.51
N ARG A 403 -5.78 -2.13 12.52
CA ARG A 403 -5.59 -1.36 13.74
C ARG A 403 -5.71 -2.23 14.97
N ASN A 404 -4.72 -2.13 15.86
CA ASN A 404 -4.77 -2.77 17.17
C ASN A 404 -4.47 -1.73 18.25
N ALA A 405 -5.47 -1.43 19.08
CA ALA A 405 -5.43 -0.47 20.16
C ALA A 405 -5.58 -1.19 21.51
N GLY A 406 -4.57 -1.07 22.36
CA GLY A 406 -4.63 -1.53 23.74
C GLY A 406 -4.58 -0.35 24.70
N VAL A 407 -5.32 -0.41 25.80
CA VAL A 407 -5.23 0.52 26.94
C VAL A 407 -5.23 -0.26 28.27
N ALA A 408 -4.27 0.04 29.15
CA ALA A 408 -4.20 -0.52 30.51
C ALA A 408 -4.07 0.61 31.55
N ILE A 409 -5.03 0.78 32.46
CA ILE A 409 -5.04 1.88 33.45
C ILE A 409 -5.29 1.34 34.87
N SER A 410 -4.39 1.57 35.83
CA SER A 410 -4.59 1.18 37.24
C SER A 410 -4.50 2.38 38.17
N VAL A 411 -5.50 2.59 39.02
CA VAL A 411 -5.56 3.69 40.01
C VAL A 411 -5.79 3.12 41.43
N THR A 412 -4.79 3.19 42.32
CA THR A 412 -4.84 2.59 43.67
C THR A 412 -4.38 3.55 44.80
N PRO A 413 -5.31 4.30 45.43
CA PRO A 413 -5.01 5.24 46.51
C PRO A 413 -4.40 4.62 47.77
N ALA A 414 -4.79 3.43 48.23
CA ALA A 414 -4.21 2.84 49.46
C ALA A 414 -2.84 2.16 49.29
N GLY A 415 -2.30 2.13 48.06
CA GLY A 415 -1.01 1.52 47.71
C GLY A 415 -1.13 0.20 46.93
N GLY A 416 -0.32 0.06 45.85
CA GLY A 416 -0.18 -1.14 45.00
C GLY A 416 -0.51 -0.93 43.51
N SER A 417 0.38 -0.38 42.68
CA SER A 417 0.14 -0.21 41.22
C SER A 417 1.02 -1.14 40.37
N THR A 418 0.46 -1.73 39.30
CA THR A 418 1.19 -2.37 38.18
C THR A 418 0.32 -2.39 36.90
N THR A 419 0.81 -1.94 35.74
CA THR A 419 0.10 -2.07 34.44
C THR A 419 1.00 -2.57 33.30
N VAL A 420 0.47 -3.47 32.46
CA VAL A 420 1.15 -4.04 31.29
C VAL A 420 0.18 -4.10 30.12
N ASN A 421 0.61 -3.55 29.00
CA ASN A 421 -0.10 -3.60 27.73
C ASN A 421 0.80 -4.20 26.65
N VAL A 422 0.32 -5.24 25.97
CA VAL A 422 1.00 -5.86 24.83
C VAL A 422 0.10 -5.83 23.61
N GLY A 423 0.56 -5.15 22.56
CA GLY A 423 -0.08 -5.12 21.25
C GLY A 423 0.83 -5.72 20.18
N ALA A 424 0.34 -6.69 19.41
CA ALA A 424 1.07 -7.22 18.26
C ALA A 424 0.18 -7.27 17.02
N ILE A 425 0.72 -6.87 15.88
CA ILE A 425 0.12 -7.07 14.56
C ILE A 425 1.13 -7.82 13.68
N ILE A 426 0.68 -8.91 13.08
CA ILE A 426 1.35 -9.55 11.95
C ILE A 426 0.41 -9.46 10.76
N ALA A 427 0.79 -8.68 9.76
CA ALA A 427 0.05 -8.43 8.55
C ALA A 427 0.84 -8.97 7.34
N MET A 428 0.17 -9.70 6.46
CA MET A 428 0.72 -10.15 5.19
C MET A 428 -0.27 -9.82 4.08
N ASN A 429 0.16 -9.05 3.10
CA ASN A 429 -0.64 -8.68 1.93
C ASN A 429 0.14 -9.11 0.68
N ARG A 430 -0.41 -10.04 -0.11
CA ARG A 430 0.31 -10.62 -1.25
C ARG A 430 -0.55 -10.63 -2.49
N VAL A 431 -0.02 -10.13 -3.60
CA VAL A 431 -0.64 -10.17 -4.92
C VAL A 431 0.28 -10.95 -5.85
N ALA A 432 -0.25 -12.00 -6.47
CA ALA A 432 0.35 -12.66 -7.61
C ALA A 432 -0.62 -12.53 -8.79
N ALA A 433 -0.17 -11.97 -9.91
CA ALA A 433 -1.06 -11.70 -11.02
C ALA A 433 -0.38 -11.80 -12.39
N ASN A 434 -1.14 -12.15 -13.43
CA ASN A 434 -0.65 -12.33 -14.78
C ASN A 434 -1.62 -11.74 -15.81
N ALA A 435 -1.11 -10.96 -16.77
CA ALA A 435 -1.80 -10.59 -18.01
C ALA A 435 -1.07 -11.21 -19.21
N HIS A 436 -1.77 -12.01 -20.00
CA HIS A 436 -1.19 -12.72 -21.14
C HIS A 436 -2.04 -12.52 -22.40
N ALA A 437 -1.50 -11.81 -23.38
CA ALA A 437 -2.09 -11.66 -24.70
C ALA A 437 -1.23 -12.38 -25.74
N ASP A 438 -1.78 -13.36 -26.44
CA ASP A 438 -1.06 -14.13 -27.45
C ASP A 438 -1.87 -14.27 -28.74
N LEU A 439 -1.23 -13.90 -29.85
CA LEU A 439 -1.74 -14.04 -31.21
C LEU A 439 -0.82 -14.96 -32.00
N GLY A 440 -1.15 -16.25 -31.99
CA GLY A 440 -0.49 -17.31 -32.76
C GLY A 440 -1.36 -17.76 -33.93
N VAL A 441 -1.04 -17.29 -35.14
CA VAL A 441 -1.93 -17.38 -36.32
C VAL A 441 -1.18 -17.87 -37.54
N ASN A 442 -1.75 -18.87 -38.22
CA ASN A 442 -1.12 -19.48 -39.40
C ASN A 442 -1.16 -18.55 -40.63
N ASP A 443 -2.24 -17.76 -40.75
CA ASP A 443 -2.44 -16.79 -41.83
C ASP A 443 -3.40 -15.68 -41.36
N ILE A 444 -3.06 -14.43 -41.65
CA ILE A 444 -3.92 -13.27 -41.42
C ILE A 444 -4.13 -12.54 -42.75
N ALA A 445 -5.39 -12.41 -43.17
CA ALA A 445 -5.77 -11.62 -44.32
C ALA A 445 -6.56 -10.38 -43.86
N ARG A 446 -6.01 -9.16 -44.02
CA ARG A 446 -6.68 -7.91 -43.59
C ARG A 446 -7.06 -7.05 -44.80
N PRO A 447 -8.25 -7.23 -45.38
CA PRO A 447 -8.67 -6.49 -46.57
C PRO A 447 -9.11 -5.03 -46.31
N GLY A 448 -9.04 -4.48 -45.08
CA GLY A 448 -9.52 -3.13 -44.73
C GLY A 448 -8.60 -2.29 -43.82
N THR A 449 -9.13 -1.23 -43.19
CA THR A 449 -8.39 0.00 -42.78
C THR A 449 -8.14 0.18 -41.26
N GLY A 450 -7.72 -0.85 -40.52
CA GLY A 450 -7.54 -0.75 -39.06
C GLY A 450 -6.29 -1.42 -38.51
N ASP A 451 -5.99 -1.22 -37.24
CA ASP A 451 -4.74 -1.66 -36.59
C ASP A 451 -4.77 -3.13 -36.16
N LEU A 452 -3.61 -3.76 -36.06
CA LEU A 452 -3.42 -5.04 -35.38
C LEU A 452 -2.78 -4.77 -34.04
N VAL A 453 -3.51 -5.06 -32.97
CA VAL A 453 -3.08 -4.79 -31.60
C VAL A 453 -3.02 -6.10 -30.83
N VAL A 454 -1.86 -6.39 -30.26
CA VAL A 454 -1.69 -7.41 -29.21
C VAL A 454 -1.18 -6.68 -27.98
N ALA A 455 -2.00 -6.62 -26.93
CA ALA A 455 -1.65 -5.86 -25.74
C ALA A 455 -1.94 -6.59 -24.43
N ALA A 456 -0.99 -6.54 -23.50
CA ALA A 456 -1.19 -7.00 -22.14
C ALA A 456 -0.93 -5.85 -21.17
N SER A 457 -1.86 -5.63 -20.25
CA SER A 457 -1.76 -4.64 -19.18
C SER A 457 -1.91 -5.35 -17.83
N ASP A 458 -0.99 -5.09 -16.90
CA ASP A 458 -1.17 -5.52 -15.51
C ASP A 458 -0.96 -4.33 -14.57
N ASN A 459 -1.96 -4.04 -13.72
CA ASN A 459 -1.89 -3.04 -12.66
C ASN A 459 -2.18 -3.70 -11.31
N SER A 460 -1.12 -3.99 -10.56
CA SER A 460 -1.20 -4.69 -9.28
C SER A 460 -0.66 -3.83 -8.14
N GLN A 461 -1.48 -3.64 -7.10
CA GLN A 461 -1.20 -2.74 -5.99
C GLN A 461 -1.50 -3.35 -4.63
N VAL A 462 -0.65 -3.02 -3.66
CA VAL A 462 -0.91 -3.25 -2.24
C VAL A 462 -0.83 -1.91 -1.52
N GLN A 463 -1.95 -1.50 -0.91
CA GLN A 463 -2.05 -0.39 0.03
C GLN A 463 -2.26 -0.97 1.43
N ALA A 464 -1.29 -0.80 2.32
CA ALA A 464 -1.32 -1.39 3.65
C ALA A 464 -1.14 -0.31 4.72
N ASP A 465 -2.20 -0.01 5.48
CA ASP A 465 -2.19 0.86 6.66
C ASP A 465 -2.26 0.01 7.93
N VAL A 466 -1.11 -0.26 8.55
CA VAL A 466 -1.00 -1.13 9.72
C VAL A 466 -0.59 -0.31 10.93
N ARG A 467 -1.52 -0.10 11.89
CA ARG A 467 -1.31 0.77 13.06
C ARG A 467 -1.53 0.05 14.37
N GLN A 468 -0.49 0.00 15.18
CA GLN A 468 -0.56 -0.47 16.55
C GLN A 468 -0.45 0.70 17.53
N SER A 469 -1.24 0.67 18.60
CA SER A 469 -1.18 1.61 19.71
C SER A 469 -1.32 0.88 21.04
N SER A 470 -0.36 1.08 21.95
CA SER A 470 -0.39 0.51 23.30
C SER A 470 -0.12 1.59 24.33
N VAL A 471 -1.08 1.79 25.24
CA VAL A 471 -0.97 2.75 26.34
C VAL A 471 -1.09 2.01 27.68
N SER A 472 -0.20 2.32 28.61
CA SER A 472 -0.19 1.77 29.97
C SER A 472 0.00 2.90 30.99
N ILE A 473 -0.89 3.04 31.96
CA ILE A 473 -0.88 4.12 32.97
C ILE A 473 -1.08 3.55 34.38
N GLY A 474 -0.09 3.70 35.26
CA GLY A 474 -0.19 3.35 36.68
C GLY A 474 -0.21 4.58 37.59
N VAL A 475 -1.18 4.66 38.52
CA VAL A 475 -1.35 5.76 39.48
C VAL A 475 -1.58 5.22 40.91
N GLY A 476 -0.85 5.70 41.93
CA GLY A 476 -1.11 5.30 43.34
C GLY A 476 -0.27 5.99 44.43
N LEU A 477 -0.67 5.85 45.71
CA LEU A 477 0.09 6.42 46.85
C LEU A 477 1.24 5.52 47.36
N GLY A 478 1.34 4.28 46.86
CA GLY A 478 2.44 3.31 47.11
C GLY A 478 3.36 3.11 45.89
N SER A 479 3.91 1.91 45.66
CA SER A 479 4.75 1.61 44.46
C SER A 479 3.97 1.81 43.14
N SER A 480 4.56 2.45 42.12
CA SER A 480 3.94 2.87 40.84
C SER A 480 4.66 2.24 39.63
N SER A 481 3.97 1.70 38.61
CA SER A 481 4.59 0.97 37.48
C SER A 481 3.73 0.91 36.21
N GLY A 482 4.31 1.15 35.02
CA GLY A 482 3.69 0.99 33.70
C GLY A 482 4.67 0.49 32.64
N VAL A 483 4.22 -0.42 31.76
CA VAL A 483 5.03 -0.96 30.65
C VAL A 483 4.16 -1.19 29.39
N ALA A 484 4.52 -0.64 28.22
CA ALA A 484 3.76 -0.78 26.97
C ALA A 484 4.61 -1.32 25.82
N VAL A 485 4.32 -2.51 25.29
CA VAL A 485 5.09 -3.12 24.18
C VAL A 485 4.20 -3.33 22.96
N GLY A 486 4.60 -2.70 21.85
CA GLY A 486 3.92 -2.69 20.57
C GLY A 486 4.81 -3.23 19.47
N VAL A 487 4.29 -4.16 18.66
CA VAL A 487 4.99 -4.69 17.49
C VAL A 487 4.05 -4.69 16.29
N THR A 488 4.54 -4.14 15.19
CA THR A 488 3.92 -4.22 13.87
C THR A 488 4.89 -4.91 12.92
N TRP A 489 4.44 -6.00 12.32
CA TRP A 489 5.16 -6.69 11.25
C TRP A 489 4.25 -6.71 10.02
N ALA A 490 4.61 -5.92 9.01
CA ALA A 490 3.90 -5.85 7.74
C ALA A 490 4.77 -6.44 6.64
N ARG A 491 4.29 -7.47 5.96
CA ARG A 491 4.93 -8.03 4.77
C ARG A 491 4.02 -7.81 3.57
N ASN A 492 4.51 -7.09 2.58
CA ASN A 492 3.80 -6.80 1.35
C ASN A 492 4.57 -7.37 0.17
N GLU A 493 3.88 -8.12 -0.68
CA GLU A 493 4.46 -8.76 -1.86
C GLU A 493 3.57 -8.50 -3.07
N VAL A 494 4.17 -8.06 -4.16
CA VAL A 494 3.51 -7.94 -5.46
C VAL A 494 4.40 -8.64 -6.48
N ASP A 495 3.88 -9.70 -7.10
CA ASP A 495 4.48 -10.39 -8.23
C ASP A 495 3.52 -10.37 -9.42
N ASN A 496 3.71 -9.42 -10.33
CA ASN A 496 2.82 -9.27 -11.46
C ASN A 496 3.54 -9.37 -12.82
N ASN A 497 3.01 -10.14 -13.75
CA ASN A 497 3.64 -10.36 -15.05
C ASN A 497 2.72 -9.93 -16.18
N ALA A 498 3.26 -9.27 -17.19
CA ALA A 498 2.55 -8.93 -18.41
C ALA A 498 3.33 -9.40 -19.64
N LEU A 499 2.67 -10.16 -20.51
CA LEU A 499 3.25 -10.76 -21.70
C LEU A 499 2.33 -10.55 -22.91
N ALA A 500 2.87 -9.94 -23.97
CA ALA A 500 2.19 -9.80 -25.26
C ALA A 500 3.04 -10.43 -26.37
N THR A 501 2.50 -11.40 -27.09
CA THR A 501 3.23 -12.10 -28.15
C THR A 501 2.46 -12.19 -29.46
N LEU A 502 3.15 -11.92 -30.57
CA LEU A 502 2.75 -12.29 -31.93
C LEU A 502 3.66 -13.42 -32.40
N THR A 503 3.09 -14.56 -32.75
CA THR A 503 3.86 -15.76 -33.11
C THR A 503 3.37 -16.38 -34.42
N ASP A 504 4.33 -16.93 -35.17
CA ASP A 504 4.10 -17.71 -36.39
C ASP A 504 3.27 -17.00 -37.48
N ALA A 505 3.26 -15.67 -37.48
CA ALA A 505 2.43 -14.90 -38.38
C ALA A 505 3.02 -14.86 -39.79
N GLY A 506 2.34 -15.53 -40.73
CA GLY A 506 2.71 -15.57 -42.14
C GLY A 506 3.94 -16.44 -42.45
N THR A 507 4.21 -16.64 -43.74
CA THR A 507 5.34 -17.44 -44.24
C THR A 507 6.11 -16.68 -45.32
N GLN A 508 7.30 -17.13 -45.71
CA GLN A 508 8.04 -16.51 -46.82
C GLN A 508 7.30 -16.60 -48.16
N ALA A 509 6.45 -17.63 -48.35
CA ALA A 509 5.64 -17.79 -49.55
C ALA A 509 4.36 -16.93 -49.52
N ALA A 510 3.83 -16.69 -48.32
CA ALA A 510 2.64 -15.88 -48.08
C ALA A 510 2.86 -15.03 -46.81
N PRO A 511 3.53 -13.87 -46.92
CA PRO A 511 3.74 -12.97 -45.79
C PRO A 511 2.42 -12.46 -45.24
N MET A 512 2.32 -12.32 -43.92
CA MET A 512 1.25 -11.56 -43.30
C MET A 512 1.34 -10.12 -43.80
N THR A 513 0.32 -9.66 -44.54
CA THR A 513 0.33 -8.33 -45.15
C THR A 513 -0.70 -7.42 -44.50
N LEU A 514 -0.23 -6.27 -44.01
CA LEU A 514 -1.05 -5.18 -43.52
C LEU A 514 -1.06 -4.06 -44.58
N ALA A 515 -2.22 -3.85 -45.22
CA ALA A 515 -2.34 -2.85 -46.28
C ALA A 515 -2.35 -1.41 -45.75
N GLU A 516 -3.07 -1.17 -44.66
CA GLU A 516 -3.21 0.09 -43.93
C GLU A 516 -3.32 -0.19 -42.43
N GLY A 517 -2.97 0.79 -41.59
CA GLY A 517 -3.01 0.69 -40.13
C GLY A 517 -1.72 0.15 -39.51
N ASP A 518 -1.62 0.25 -38.20
CA ASP A 518 -0.39 -0.04 -37.47
C ASP A 518 -0.37 -1.48 -36.96
N LEU A 519 0.85 -2.02 -36.80
CA LEU A 519 1.12 -3.25 -36.08
C LEU A 519 1.69 -2.90 -34.70
N ILE A 520 0.91 -3.14 -33.65
CA ILE A 520 1.25 -2.75 -32.27
C ILE A 520 1.28 -3.99 -31.39
N VAL A 521 2.45 -4.31 -30.84
CA VAL A 521 2.62 -5.30 -29.76
C VAL A 521 3.09 -4.55 -28.52
N ARG A 522 2.23 -4.41 -27.51
CA ARG A 522 2.51 -3.57 -26.35
C ARG A 522 2.29 -4.27 -25.02
N VAL A 523 3.20 -4.04 -24.08
CA VAL A 523 3.00 -4.37 -22.68
C VAL A 523 3.08 -3.10 -21.83
N SER A 524 2.15 -2.95 -20.89
CA SER A 524 2.25 -2.00 -19.79
C SER A 524 2.11 -2.74 -18.47
N ARG A 525 3.10 -2.60 -17.59
CA ARG A 525 3.08 -3.21 -16.26
C ARG A 525 3.25 -2.14 -15.21
N GLN A 526 2.31 -2.06 -14.28
CA GLN A 526 2.35 -1.20 -13.11
C GLN A 526 2.30 -2.06 -11.85
N GLY A 527 3.37 -2.02 -11.06
CA GLY A 527 3.41 -2.63 -9.74
C GLY A 527 3.62 -1.54 -8.69
N ALA A 528 2.79 -1.50 -7.65
CA ALA A 528 2.95 -0.54 -6.56
C ALA A 528 2.75 -1.18 -5.19
N ILE A 529 3.59 -0.80 -4.23
CA ILE A 529 3.38 -1.08 -2.81
C ILE A 529 3.41 0.24 -2.05
N GLU A 530 2.30 0.61 -1.44
CA GLU A 530 2.19 1.71 -0.48
C GLU A 530 2.01 1.12 0.92
N ALA A 531 3.11 1.04 1.67
CA ALA A 531 3.15 0.47 3.00
C ALA A 531 3.28 1.57 4.06
N ASP A 532 2.22 1.81 4.82
CA ASP A 532 2.20 2.68 5.99
C ASP A 532 2.10 1.82 7.27
N ALA A 533 3.23 1.57 7.90
CA ALA A 533 3.31 0.77 9.11
C ALA A 533 3.66 1.67 10.29
N ARG A 534 2.86 1.62 11.37
CA ARG A 534 3.01 2.48 12.54
C ARG A 534 2.84 1.74 13.85
N THR A 535 3.68 2.08 14.81
CA THR A 535 3.60 1.58 16.18
C THR A 535 3.72 2.76 17.14
N THR A 536 2.75 2.92 18.05
CA THR A 536 2.80 3.93 19.12
C THR A 536 2.73 3.24 20.49
N THR A 537 3.67 3.55 21.37
CA THR A 537 3.69 3.00 22.72
C THR A 537 3.89 4.08 23.78
N ILE A 538 3.11 4.02 24.86
CA ILE A 538 3.15 4.99 25.96
C ILE A 538 3.09 4.24 27.29
N GLY A 539 4.13 4.36 28.12
CA GLY A 539 4.18 3.82 29.49
C GLY A 539 4.28 4.93 30.54
N VAL A 540 3.28 5.07 31.42
CA VAL A 540 3.20 6.14 32.43
C VAL A 540 3.11 5.53 33.84
N ALA A 541 3.84 6.13 34.79
CA ALA A 541 3.76 5.80 36.21
C ALA A 541 3.79 7.07 37.09
N ALA A 542 2.73 7.35 37.85
CA ALA A 542 2.65 8.50 38.76
C ALA A 542 2.30 8.06 40.20
N GLY A 543 2.95 8.62 41.24
CA GLY A 543 2.60 8.27 42.61
C GLY A 543 3.44 8.88 43.75
N LEU A 544 3.06 8.60 45.00
CA LEU A 544 3.82 9.02 46.19
C LEU A 544 4.92 8.03 46.62
N GLY A 545 5.10 6.89 45.95
CA GLY A 545 6.15 5.89 46.24
C GLY A 545 7.26 5.78 45.18
N SER A 546 7.84 4.59 44.98
CA SER A 546 8.81 4.25 43.92
C SER A 546 8.12 4.14 42.54
N GLY A 547 8.66 4.66 41.43
CA GLY A 547 8.10 4.56 40.05
C GLY A 547 8.73 3.47 39.17
N VAL A 548 8.12 3.11 38.03
CA VAL A 548 8.73 2.37 36.88
C VAL A 548 7.93 2.67 35.60
N GLY A 549 8.56 3.20 34.55
CA GLY A 549 7.93 3.39 33.23
C GLY A 549 8.73 2.68 32.15
N VAL A 550 8.12 1.89 31.27
CA VAL A 550 8.82 1.27 30.14
C VAL A 550 7.94 1.32 28.88
N SER A 551 8.49 1.60 27.71
CA SER A 551 7.79 1.53 26.43
C SER A 551 8.70 0.89 25.38
N GLY A 552 8.13 0.16 24.44
CA GLY A 552 8.90 -0.54 23.40
C GLY A 552 8.08 -0.67 22.13
N GLY A 553 8.54 -0.07 21.04
CA GLY A 553 7.91 -0.10 19.74
C GLY A 553 8.83 -0.72 18.69
N GLY A 554 8.28 -1.63 17.88
CA GLY A 554 8.95 -2.21 16.72
C GLY A 554 8.02 -2.22 15.52
N THR A 555 8.43 -1.60 14.42
CA THR A 555 7.72 -1.63 13.16
C THR A 555 8.65 -2.19 12.10
N VAL A 556 8.26 -3.28 11.46
CA VAL A 556 8.97 -3.88 10.34
C VAL A 556 8.04 -3.88 9.14
N ALA A 557 8.47 -3.26 8.04
CA ALA A 557 7.84 -3.37 6.74
C ALA A 557 8.80 -4.05 5.77
N ILE A 558 8.41 -5.19 5.23
CA ILE A 558 9.15 -5.89 4.17
C ILE A 558 8.31 -5.81 2.92
N ASN A 559 8.80 -5.08 1.93
CA ASN A 559 8.12 -4.82 0.67
C ASN A 559 8.92 -5.46 -0.46
N GLN A 560 8.30 -6.41 -1.15
CA GLN A 560 8.91 -7.16 -2.23
C GLN A 560 8.08 -7.00 -3.49
N LEU A 561 8.68 -6.40 -4.52
CA LEU A 561 8.03 -6.17 -5.80
C LEU A 561 8.83 -6.87 -6.89
N THR A 562 8.24 -7.86 -7.53
CA THR A 562 8.82 -8.63 -8.64
C THR A 562 7.86 -8.68 -9.82
N GLY A 563 8.34 -9.29 -10.90
CA GLY A 563 7.57 -9.60 -12.09
C GLY A 563 8.24 -9.09 -13.36
N SER A 564 7.54 -9.20 -14.49
CA SER A 564 8.12 -8.95 -15.81
C SER A 564 7.14 -8.32 -16.79
N ALA A 565 7.68 -7.53 -17.72
CA ALA A 565 6.94 -6.87 -18.80
C ALA A 565 7.60 -7.21 -20.14
N LYS A 566 6.98 -8.08 -20.94
CA LYS A 566 7.61 -8.64 -22.15
C LYS A 566 6.69 -8.56 -23.36
N SER A 567 7.12 -7.84 -24.38
CA SER A 567 6.49 -7.83 -25.71
C SER A 567 7.40 -8.51 -26.71
N ALA A 568 6.85 -9.36 -27.58
CA ALA A 568 7.65 -10.00 -28.61
C ALA A 568 6.89 -10.30 -29.91
N ILE A 569 7.59 -10.14 -31.03
CA ILE A 569 7.25 -10.76 -32.32
C ILE A 569 8.22 -11.92 -32.54
N ARG A 570 7.71 -13.13 -32.74
CA ARG A 570 8.53 -14.34 -32.90
C ARG A 570 8.16 -15.13 -34.15
N SER A 571 9.17 -15.68 -34.83
CA SER A 571 9.01 -16.63 -35.93
C SER A 571 8.05 -16.16 -37.05
N SER A 572 7.95 -14.85 -37.27
CA SER A 572 6.91 -14.26 -38.13
C SER A 572 7.50 -13.65 -39.41
N VAL A 573 6.71 -13.61 -40.49
CA VAL A 573 7.05 -12.95 -41.76
C VAL A 573 5.99 -11.91 -42.08
N ILE A 574 6.33 -10.64 -41.85
CA ILE A 574 5.39 -9.52 -41.80
C ILE A 574 5.73 -8.48 -42.87
N ARG A 575 4.71 -7.98 -43.55
CA ARG A 575 4.78 -6.84 -44.47
C ARG A 575 3.74 -5.79 -44.10
N VAL A 576 4.16 -4.54 -43.90
CA VAL A 576 3.28 -3.40 -43.64
C VAL A 576 3.42 -2.38 -44.78
N LEU A 577 2.35 -2.18 -45.56
CA LEU A 577 2.34 -1.33 -46.75
C LEU A 577 2.05 0.15 -46.43
N ALA A 578 1.29 0.42 -45.37
CA ALA A 578 1.08 1.74 -44.79
C ALA A 578 0.81 1.58 -43.29
N GLY A 579 1.38 2.47 -42.46
CA GLY A 579 1.40 2.35 -41.00
C GLY A 579 2.77 1.96 -40.43
N GLU A 580 2.90 2.00 -39.12
CA GLU A 580 4.12 1.66 -38.37
C GLU A 580 4.10 0.25 -37.79
N VAL A 581 5.28 -0.23 -37.41
CA VAL A 581 5.45 -1.42 -36.57
C VAL A 581 6.03 -0.97 -35.23
N ALA A 582 5.28 -1.18 -34.15
CA ALA A 582 5.68 -0.81 -32.80
C ALA A 582 5.67 -2.02 -31.87
N VAL A 583 6.82 -2.33 -31.28
CA VAL A 583 6.97 -3.32 -30.21
C VAL A 583 7.41 -2.58 -28.96
N THR A 584 6.56 -2.51 -27.94
CA THR A 584 6.78 -1.67 -26.77
C THR A 584 6.56 -2.44 -25.46
N SER A 585 7.50 -2.31 -24.53
CA SER A 585 7.34 -2.79 -23.15
C SER A 585 7.61 -1.66 -22.17
N GLU A 586 6.63 -1.39 -21.32
CA GLU A 586 6.74 -0.44 -20.22
C GLU A 586 6.56 -1.17 -18.89
N ASN A 587 7.45 -0.89 -17.94
CA ASN A 587 7.41 -1.44 -16.60
C ASN A 587 7.66 -0.31 -15.59
N ASP A 588 6.62 0.07 -14.86
CA ASP A 588 6.68 1.01 -13.76
C ASP A 588 6.51 0.26 -12.44
N ALA A 589 7.57 0.27 -11.63
CA ALA A 589 7.58 -0.37 -10.32
C ALA A 589 7.86 0.67 -9.23
N SER A 590 6.94 0.83 -8.28
CA SER A 590 7.11 1.74 -7.15
C SER A 590 6.92 1.06 -5.80
N ILE A 591 7.75 1.44 -4.84
CA ILE A 591 7.54 1.13 -3.43
C ILE A 591 7.58 2.44 -2.66
N GLY A 592 6.43 2.84 -2.10
CA GLY A 592 6.29 3.85 -1.06
C GLY A 592 6.26 3.16 0.31
N ALA A 593 7.23 3.42 1.16
CA ALA A 593 7.32 2.81 2.49
C ALA A 593 7.44 3.88 3.57
N ARG A 594 6.38 4.08 4.34
CA ARG A 594 6.31 4.94 5.53
C ARG A 594 6.29 4.08 6.78
N VAL A 595 7.41 3.99 7.47
CA VAL A 595 7.59 3.11 8.64
C VAL A 595 7.89 3.94 9.87
N HIS A 596 6.91 4.08 10.76
CA HIS A 596 6.99 4.97 11.91
C HIS A 596 6.85 4.23 13.23
N THR A 597 7.78 4.50 14.14
CA THR A 597 7.66 4.03 15.51
C THR A 597 7.77 5.20 16.45
N VAL A 598 6.83 5.29 17.40
CA VAL A 598 6.85 6.27 18.49
C VAL A 598 6.75 5.50 19.81
N SER A 599 7.69 5.76 20.71
CA SER A 599 7.75 5.17 22.03
C SER A 599 7.91 6.30 23.06
N GLY A 600 7.15 6.24 24.14
CA GLY A 600 7.14 7.24 25.20
C GLY A 600 7.04 6.60 26.58
N ALA A 601 7.89 7.01 27.53
CA ALA A 601 7.80 6.62 28.93
C ALA A 601 7.83 7.85 29.85
N LEU A 602 6.99 7.90 30.89
CA LEU A 602 6.93 9.01 31.86
C LEU A 602 6.78 8.48 33.28
N THR A 603 7.62 8.95 34.22
CA THR A 603 7.45 8.64 35.65
C THR A 603 7.55 9.86 36.58
N ILE A 604 6.73 9.87 37.64
CA ILE A 604 6.68 10.90 38.70
C ILE A 604 6.51 10.22 40.08
N GLY A 605 7.44 10.44 41.03
CA GLY A 605 7.50 9.76 42.33
C GLY A 605 8.07 10.56 43.51
N THR A 606 7.86 10.11 44.76
CA THR A 606 8.64 10.61 45.92
C THR A 606 9.81 9.69 46.31
N GLY A 607 9.81 8.43 45.85
CA GLY A 607 10.87 7.43 46.02
C GLY A 607 11.89 7.36 44.87
N SER A 608 12.27 6.16 44.43
CA SER A 608 13.13 5.94 43.23
C SER A 608 12.33 6.06 41.92
N SER A 609 12.88 6.64 40.84
CA SER A 609 12.07 7.03 39.64
C SER A 609 12.61 6.54 38.26
N PRO A 610 12.57 5.23 37.93
CA PRO A 610 12.99 4.66 36.64
C PRO A 610 12.03 4.93 35.45
N ALA A 611 12.55 5.12 34.23
CA ALA A 611 11.80 5.24 32.96
C ALA A 611 12.61 4.62 31.78
N PHE A 612 12.04 3.94 30.79
CA PHE A 612 12.79 3.33 29.67
C PHE A 612 11.95 3.38 28.36
N GLY A 613 12.45 3.90 27.24
CA GLY A 613 11.73 3.91 25.95
C GLY A 613 12.54 3.26 24.84
N ILE A 614 11.96 2.48 23.94
CA ILE A 614 12.70 1.88 22.81
C ILE A 614 11.83 1.92 21.56
N GLY A 615 12.34 2.38 20.43
CA GLY A 615 11.63 2.48 19.15
C GLY A 615 12.49 1.94 18.02
N MET A 616 11.96 1.06 17.18
CA MET A 616 12.67 0.49 16.06
C MET A 616 11.78 0.46 14.82
N SER A 617 12.25 1.02 13.70
CA SER A 617 11.58 1.03 12.40
C SER A 617 12.51 0.41 11.37
N VAL A 618 12.06 -0.62 10.67
CA VAL A 618 12.84 -1.30 9.64
C VAL A 618 12.00 -1.34 8.36
N ALA A 619 12.53 -0.77 7.28
CA ALA A 619 12.00 -0.97 5.94
C ALA A 619 13.00 -1.78 5.11
N VAL A 620 12.54 -2.89 4.55
CA VAL A 620 13.29 -3.63 3.53
C VAL A 620 12.48 -3.55 2.25
N ASN A 621 12.99 -2.81 1.27
CA ASN A 621 12.31 -2.55 0.01
C ASN A 621 13.15 -3.15 -1.12
N ASN A 622 12.59 -4.15 -1.80
CA ASN A 622 13.24 -4.83 -2.90
C ASN A 622 12.37 -4.72 -4.15
N ILE A 623 12.91 -4.12 -5.22
CA ILE A 623 12.34 -4.17 -6.58
C ILE A 623 13.23 -5.06 -7.44
N GLY A 624 12.65 -6.05 -8.10
CA GLY A 624 13.36 -6.92 -9.06
C GLY A 624 14.30 -7.95 -8.43
N TRP A 625 14.31 -8.10 -7.11
CA TRP A 625 15.08 -9.13 -6.40
C TRP A 625 14.17 -10.24 -5.91
N ARG A 626 14.57 -11.50 -6.02
CA ARG A 626 13.82 -12.65 -5.50
C ARG A 626 14.66 -13.44 -4.52
N GLN A 627 14.06 -13.85 -3.41
CA GLN A 627 14.70 -14.75 -2.46
C GLN A 627 14.77 -16.17 -3.06
N VAL A 628 15.97 -16.76 -3.07
CA VAL A 628 16.23 -18.11 -3.59
C VAL A 628 16.82 -19.00 -2.51
N SER A 629 16.45 -20.28 -2.52
CA SER A 629 17.06 -21.27 -1.65
C SER A 629 18.49 -21.54 -2.10
N ALA A 630 19.45 -21.37 -1.18
CA ALA A 630 20.87 -21.63 -1.44
C ALA A 630 21.41 -22.70 -0.47
N ALA A 631 22.25 -23.59 -1.00
CA ALA A 631 22.94 -24.59 -0.19
C ALA A 631 23.97 -23.92 0.74
N HIS A 632 24.08 -24.43 1.96
CA HIS A 632 25.01 -23.93 2.96
C HIS A 632 25.95 -25.05 3.43
N HIS A 633 27.20 -24.70 3.71
CA HIS A 633 28.18 -25.60 4.32
C HIS A 633 28.11 -25.53 5.84
N HIS A 634 27.90 -24.31 6.33
CA HIS A 634 27.96 -23.96 7.74
C HIS A 634 26.70 -23.16 8.11
N THR A 635 26.45 -23.04 9.41
CA THR A 635 25.47 -22.07 9.92
C THR A 635 26.19 -21.04 10.79
N ASN A 636 25.59 -19.88 11.01
CA ASN A 636 26.18 -18.86 11.89
C ASN A 636 26.30 -19.32 13.37
N ARG A 637 25.89 -20.54 13.69
CA ARG A 637 26.10 -21.20 15.00
C ARG A 637 27.28 -22.15 15.01
N THR A 638 27.77 -22.56 13.84
CA THR A 638 28.92 -23.45 13.71
C THR A 638 30.22 -22.70 13.96
N GLN A 639 31.21 -23.39 14.52
CA GLN A 639 32.54 -22.84 14.80
C GLN A 639 33.61 -23.69 14.08
N PRO A 640 33.74 -23.58 12.76
CA PRO A 640 34.70 -24.40 12.02
C PRO A 640 36.14 -23.96 12.32
N ALA A 641 37.07 -24.92 12.39
CA ALA A 641 38.50 -24.62 12.51
C ALA A 641 39.10 -24.02 11.23
N THR A 642 38.44 -24.23 10.08
CA THR A 642 38.82 -23.70 8.77
C THR A 642 37.59 -23.18 8.03
N LEU A 643 37.67 -21.95 7.53
CA LEU A 643 36.69 -21.36 6.61
C LEU A 643 37.39 -21.12 5.27
N ALA A 644 37.06 -21.96 4.29
CA ALA A 644 37.65 -21.86 2.96
C ALA A 644 36.92 -20.83 2.08
N THR A 645 37.64 -20.17 1.18
CA THR A 645 37.04 -19.31 0.14
C THR A 645 35.97 -20.09 -0.62
N GLY A 646 34.81 -19.47 -0.85
CA GLY A 646 33.66 -20.06 -1.52
C GLY A 646 32.73 -20.87 -0.61
N GLN A 647 33.11 -21.17 0.63
CA GLN A 647 32.19 -21.81 1.59
C GLN A 647 31.04 -20.87 1.94
N THR A 648 29.87 -21.47 2.22
CA THR A 648 28.62 -20.75 2.43
C THR A 648 28.10 -20.93 3.86
N VAL A 649 27.58 -19.85 4.43
CA VAL A 649 27.05 -19.80 5.79
C VAL A 649 25.59 -19.36 5.76
N LYS A 650 24.71 -20.16 6.33
CA LYS A 650 23.30 -19.80 6.56
C LYS A 650 23.13 -19.09 7.89
N ILE A 651 22.41 -17.98 7.90
CA ILE A 651 22.05 -17.28 9.12
C ILE A 651 20.80 -17.93 9.72
N GLU A 652 20.94 -18.53 10.91
CA GLU A 652 19.86 -19.21 11.63
C GLU A 652 19.41 -18.44 12.89
N ALA A 653 19.99 -17.27 13.13
CA ALA A 653 19.60 -16.37 14.22
C ALA A 653 20.02 -14.92 13.89
N GLY A 654 19.19 -13.95 14.30
CA GLY A 654 19.44 -12.51 14.13
C GLY A 654 18.64 -11.86 12.99
N PRO A 655 18.83 -10.55 12.75
CA PRO A 655 18.05 -9.77 11.77
C PRO A 655 18.27 -10.17 10.30
N LEU A 656 19.32 -10.95 10.03
CA LEU A 656 19.63 -11.50 8.70
C LEU A 656 19.15 -12.96 8.56
N TYR A 657 18.25 -13.43 9.42
CA TYR A 657 17.76 -14.82 9.42
C TYR A 657 17.32 -15.28 8.02
N GLY A 658 17.71 -16.50 7.66
CA GLY A 658 17.34 -17.12 6.38
C GLY A 658 18.32 -16.82 5.24
N ASN A 659 19.10 -15.74 5.34
CA ASN A 659 20.09 -15.40 4.33
C ASN A 659 21.25 -16.40 4.30
N VAL A 660 21.77 -16.63 3.11
CA VAL A 660 22.96 -17.45 2.87
C VAL A 660 24.03 -16.59 2.23
N TYR A 661 25.19 -16.53 2.88
CA TYR A 661 26.34 -15.76 2.44
C TYR A 661 27.46 -16.68 1.97
N ARG A 662 28.14 -16.31 0.87
CA ARG A 662 29.35 -16.96 0.38
C ARG A 662 30.57 -16.18 0.84
N TYR A 663 31.56 -16.87 1.41
CA TYR A 663 32.81 -16.25 1.85
C TYR A 663 33.73 -15.97 0.65
N LEU A 664 34.07 -14.70 0.43
CA LEU A 664 34.97 -14.22 -0.64
C LEU A 664 36.41 -14.04 -0.17
N GLY A 665 36.64 -14.00 1.15
CA GLY A 665 37.98 -13.84 1.72
C GLY A 665 38.89 -15.05 1.48
N THR A 666 40.18 -14.90 1.77
CA THR A 666 41.16 -15.99 1.67
C THR A 666 40.88 -17.08 2.71
N THR A 667 41.08 -18.35 2.33
CA THR A 667 40.93 -19.50 3.23
C THR A 667 41.69 -19.27 4.53
N THR A 668 40.94 -19.24 5.63
CA THR A 668 41.47 -18.95 6.96
C THR A 668 41.37 -20.21 7.81
N SER A 669 42.48 -20.57 8.46
CA SER A 669 42.54 -21.65 9.45
C SER A 669 43.13 -21.08 10.73
N VAL A 670 42.44 -21.28 11.84
CA VAL A 670 42.83 -20.74 13.15
C VAL A 670 42.82 -21.85 14.20
N ALA A 671 43.76 -21.78 15.14
CA ALA A 671 43.87 -22.78 16.21
C ALA A 671 42.73 -22.68 17.24
N ALA A 672 42.15 -21.49 17.39
CA ALA A 672 40.90 -21.26 18.09
C ALA A 672 39.80 -21.13 17.03
N GLU A 673 38.77 -21.99 17.09
CA GLU A 673 37.69 -22.10 16.10
C GLU A 673 37.12 -20.74 15.61
N ILE A 674 36.75 -20.66 14.32
CA ILE A 674 36.20 -19.43 13.72
C ILE A 674 34.77 -19.24 14.19
N ARG A 675 34.50 -18.12 14.86
CA ARG A 675 33.15 -17.81 15.35
C ARG A 675 32.31 -17.13 14.27
N LEU A 676 31.65 -17.95 13.46
CA LEU A 676 30.77 -17.46 12.40
C LEU A 676 29.56 -16.64 12.92
N GLY A 677 29.21 -16.76 14.19
CA GLY A 677 28.17 -15.93 14.82
C GLY A 677 28.60 -14.49 15.11
N GLU A 678 29.91 -14.19 15.06
CA GLU A 678 30.48 -12.87 15.35
C GLU A 678 30.98 -12.16 14.06
N GLU A 679 30.84 -12.80 12.89
CA GLU A 679 31.26 -12.25 11.60
C GLU A 679 30.32 -11.14 11.08
N ASN A 680 30.89 -10.15 10.41
CA ASN A 680 30.14 -9.08 9.75
C ASN A 680 29.75 -9.49 8.31
N TYR A 681 28.56 -10.07 8.15
CA TYR A 681 28.03 -10.50 6.85
C TYR A 681 27.64 -9.35 5.91
N GLN A 682 27.63 -8.10 6.40
CA GLN A 682 27.39 -6.93 5.55
C GLN A 682 28.67 -6.42 4.87
N ASP A 683 29.85 -6.93 5.27
CA ASP A 683 31.09 -6.63 4.57
C ASP A 683 31.13 -7.35 3.22
N THR A 684 30.74 -6.65 2.16
CA THR A 684 30.69 -7.18 0.79
C THR A 684 32.05 -7.50 0.20
N SER A 685 33.15 -7.09 0.84
CA SER A 685 34.50 -7.50 0.44
C SER A 685 34.83 -8.93 0.89
N ARG A 686 34.15 -9.42 1.94
CA ARG A 686 34.34 -10.75 2.52
C ARG A 686 33.14 -11.67 2.32
N TRP A 687 31.95 -11.14 2.11
CA TRP A 687 30.71 -11.91 2.06
C TRP A 687 29.81 -11.48 0.90
N GLU A 688 29.35 -12.45 0.12
CA GLU A 688 28.36 -12.24 -0.95
C GLU A 688 27.02 -12.85 -0.54
N LEU A 689 25.94 -12.07 -0.55
CA LEU A 689 24.59 -12.60 -0.34
C LEU A 689 24.13 -13.37 -1.58
N ILE A 690 24.01 -14.70 -1.47
CA ILE A 690 23.67 -15.59 -2.60
C ILE A 690 22.23 -16.12 -2.56
N SER A 691 21.53 -15.92 -1.44
CA SER A 691 20.10 -16.26 -1.30
C SER A 691 19.16 -15.19 -1.85
N LEU A 692 19.69 -14.15 -2.51
CA LEU A 692 18.93 -13.09 -3.17
C LEU A 692 19.46 -12.95 -4.60
N GLN A 693 18.59 -13.13 -5.60
CA GLN A 693 18.95 -13.06 -7.02
C GLN A 693 18.17 -11.97 -7.74
N ALA A 694 18.84 -11.22 -8.61
CA ALA A 694 18.19 -10.25 -9.49
C ALA A 694 17.40 -11.00 -10.58
N ALA A 695 16.21 -10.48 -10.91
CA ALA A 695 15.47 -10.91 -12.08
C ALA A 695 16.15 -10.33 -13.34
N GLU A 696 16.96 -11.15 -14.02
CA GLU A 696 17.57 -10.72 -15.28
C GLU A 696 16.50 -10.51 -16.37
N HIS A 697 16.60 -9.38 -17.07
CA HIS A 697 15.72 -9.02 -18.20
C HIS A 697 14.21 -9.03 -17.83
N ALA A 698 13.86 -8.41 -16.71
CA ALA A 698 12.47 -8.24 -16.29
C ALA A 698 11.64 -7.44 -17.31
N THR A 699 12.24 -6.48 -18.03
CA THR A 699 11.56 -5.68 -19.06
C THR A 699 12.19 -5.92 -20.43
N ALA A 700 11.42 -6.43 -21.40
CA ALA A 700 11.95 -6.75 -22.73
C ALA A 700 10.97 -6.42 -23.87
N ALA A 701 11.45 -5.76 -24.92
CA ALA A 701 10.75 -5.62 -26.20
C ALA A 701 11.61 -6.28 -27.28
N GLN A 702 11.06 -7.27 -27.98
CA GLN A 702 11.87 -8.13 -28.86
C GLN A 702 11.22 -8.42 -30.22
N ILE A 703 12.06 -8.47 -31.26
CA ILE A 703 11.74 -9.13 -32.53
C ILE A 703 12.75 -10.25 -32.68
N ASP A 704 12.30 -11.50 -32.62
CA ASP A 704 13.18 -12.67 -32.64
C ASP A 704 12.77 -13.64 -33.75
N GLY A 705 13.73 -14.17 -34.50
CA GLY A 705 13.45 -15.17 -35.54
C GLY A 705 12.51 -14.69 -36.65
N SER A 706 12.35 -13.37 -36.84
CA SER A 706 11.30 -12.78 -37.68
C SER A 706 11.86 -11.94 -38.83
N LEU A 707 11.05 -11.81 -39.89
CA LEU A 707 11.25 -10.92 -41.04
C LEU A 707 10.19 -9.82 -41.02
N VAL A 708 10.61 -8.56 -41.09
CA VAL A 708 9.72 -7.39 -41.07
C VAL A 708 10.05 -6.47 -42.24
N ASP A 709 9.08 -6.20 -43.10
CA ASP A 709 9.16 -5.26 -44.23
C ASP A 709 8.07 -4.18 -44.08
N ALA A 710 8.40 -3.06 -43.43
CA ALA A 710 7.50 -1.95 -43.17
C ALA A 710 7.73 -0.78 -44.15
N SER A 711 6.66 -0.14 -44.59
CA SER A 711 6.72 1.10 -45.38
C SER A 711 6.74 2.34 -44.49
N GLY A 712 6.23 2.23 -43.26
CA GLY A 712 6.41 3.20 -42.18
C GLY A 712 7.58 2.83 -41.25
N PRO A 713 7.73 3.54 -40.11
CA PRO A 713 8.81 3.31 -39.16
C PRO A 713 8.65 1.98 -38.41
N LEU A 714 9.78 1.42 -37.98
CA LEU A 714 9.86 0.28 -37.07
C LEU A 714 10.44 0.75 -35.73
N THR A 715 9.69 0.62 -34.65
CA THR A 715 10.10 0.96 -33.30
C THR A 715 10.10 -0.26 -32.38
N VAL A 716 11.21 -0.49 -31.70
CA VAL A 716 11.37 -1.51 -30.65
C VAL A 716 11.83 -0.79 -29.39
N THR A 717 10.89 -0.56 -28.47
CA THR A 717 11.11 0.29 -27.29
C THR A 717 10.87 -0.48 -26.01
N SER A 718 11.84 -0.44 -25.10
CA SER A 718 11.72 -1.03 -23.78
C SER A 718 12.05 0.03 -22.74
N ARG A 719 11.13 0.30 -21.83
CA ARG A 719 11.27 1.32 -20.77
C ARG A 719 11.00 0.68 -19.41
N GLY A 720 11.97 0.77 -18.52
CA GLY A 720 11.83 0.39 -17.11
C GLY A 720 11.97 1.62 -16.22
N THR A 721 10.96 1.91 -15.42
CA THR A 721 11.01 2.87 -14.33
C THR A 721 10.93 2.12 -13.01
N SER A 722 11.88 2.36 -12.10
CA SER A 722 11.85 1.75 -10.78
C SER A 722 12.16 2.78 -9.72
N GLN A 723 11.23 2.95 -8.77
CA GLN A 723 11.34 3.95 -7.72
C GLN A 723 11.10 3.32 -6.35
N ILE A 724 12.00 3.60 -5.41
CA ILE A 724 11.75 3.38 -4.00
C ILE A 724 11.72 4.75 -3.33
N ASP A 725 10.61 5.06 -2.67
CA ASP A 725 10.49 6.16 -1.72
C ASP A 725 10.32 5.57 -0.31
N ALA A 726 11.36 5.68 0.51
CA ALA A 726 11.40 5.10 1.84
C ALA A 726 11.55 6.18 2.90
N GLU A 727 10.49 6.41 3.67
CA GLU A 727 10.49 7.21 4.87
C GLU A 727 10.46 6.28 6.09
N VAL A 728 11.58 6.14 6.76
CA VAL A 728 11.71 5.33 7.97
C VAL A 728 11.99 6.27 9.13
N MET A 729 11.12 6.31 10.13
CA MET A 729 11.31 7.13 11.32
C MET A 729 11.11 6.29 12.58
N ALA A 730 12.05 6.34 13.52
CA ALA A 730 11.92 5.74 14.84
C ALA A 730 11.99 6.83 15.90
N GLY A 731 11.24 6.69 16.99
CA GLY A 731 11.10 7.67 18.03
C GLY A 731 10.94 6.97 19.37
N ALA A 732 11.69 7.39 20.39
CA ALA A 732 11.63 6.90 21.76
C ALA A 732 11.78 8.09 22.69
N VAL A 733 11.03 8.24 23.79
CA VAL A 733 11.28 9.29 24.77
C VAL A 733 10.87 8.86 26.18
N ALA A 734 11.80 8.64 27.11
CA ALA A 734 11.55 8.43 28.53
C ALA A 734 11.58 9.78 29.32
N VAL A 735 10.99 9.95 30.50
CA VAL A 735 11.46 10.92 31.53
C VAL A 735 11.05 10.45 32.94
N GLY A 736 11.90 10.46 33.98
CA GLY A 736 11.58 10.04 35.36
C GLY A 736 11.96 11.02 36.48
N ALA A 737 10.97 11.63 37.15
CA ALA A 737 11.13 12.65 38.20
C ALA A 737 10.87 12.13 39.63
N GLY A 738 11.71 12.48 40.62
CA GLY A 738 11.71 11.86 41.95
C GLY A 738 12.24 12.67 43.15
N LEU A 739 11.54 12.77 44.28
CA LEU A 739 12.12 13.44 45.48
C LEU A 739 13.31 12.67 46.10
N GLY A 740 13.35 11.33 45.97
CA GLY A 740 14.43 10.47 46.49
C GLY A 740 15.58 10.23 45.50
N SER A 741 15.35 9.44 44.45
CA SER A 741 16.34 9.19 43.36
C SER A 741 15.68 9.10 41.98
N GLY A 742 16.40 9.38 40.89
CA GLY A 742 15.89 9.36 39.51
C GLY A 742 16.68 8.46 38.55
N PHE A 743 16.02 7.76 37.62
CA PHE A 743 16.66 6.95 36.55
C PHE A 743 15.83 6.97 35.23
N ALA A 744 16.38 7.15 34.02
CA ALA A 744 15.65 7.07 32.74
C ALA A 744 16.51 6.46 31.60
N VAL A 745 15.96 5.86 30.54
CA VAL A 745 16.71 5.43 29.33
C VAL A 745 15.79 5.46 28.08
N SER A 746 16.28 5.64 26.86
CA SER A 746 15.51 5.84 25.62
C SER A 746 16.35 5.29 24.46
N ILE A 747 15.84 4.53 23.48
CA ILE A 747 16.64 4.04 22.35
C ILE A 747 15.78 4.00 21.07
N GLY A 748 16.06 4.80 20.04
CA GLY A 748 15.44 4.77 18.70
C GLY A 748 16.34 4.05 17.67
N GLY A 749 15.79 3.40 16.65
CA GLY A 749 16.56 2.68 15.64
C GLY A 749 15.83 2.60 14.30
N ALA A 750 16.44 2.98 13.20
CA ALA A 750 15.85 3.08 11.88
C ALA A 750 16.79 2.48 10.84
N ILE A 751 16.30 1.49 10.10
CA ILE A 751 17.06 0.83 9.05
C ILE A 751 16.21 0.91 7.78
N SER A 752 16.80 1.39 6.69
CA SER A 752 16.25 1.22 5.36
C SER A 752 17.23 0.44 4.50
N LEU A 753 16.78 -0.69 3.96
CA LEU A 753 17.51 -1.48 2.97
C LEU A 753 16.72 -1.40 1.68
N ASN A 754 17.17 -0.57 0.74
CA ASN A 754 16.49 -0.29 -0.51
C ASN A 754 17.32 -0.86 -1.67
N ARG A 755 16.77 -1.84 -2.38
CA ARG A 755 17.46 -2.51 -3.48
C ARG A 755 16.59 -2.53 -4.72
N ILE A 756 17.15 -2.02 -5.82
CA ILE A 756 16.55 -2.08 -7.15
C ILE A 756 17.45 -2.95 -8.03
N ALA A 757 16.85 -3.96 -8.66
CA ALA A 757 17.41 -4.68 -9.79
C ALA A 757 16.56 -4.38 -11.03
N SER A 758 17.14 -3.67 -12.00
CA SER A 758 16.49 -3.34 -13.27
C SER A 758 17.22 -4.01 -14.43
N GLY A 759 16.47 -4.66 -15.32
CA GLY A 759 17.04 -5.28 -16.51
C GLY A 759 16.17 -4.96 -17.71
N VAL A 760 16.59 -3.99 -18.52
CA VAL A 760 15.83 -3.49 -19.67
C VAL A 760 16.52 -3.91 -20.96
N LEU A 761 15.79 -4.60 -21.83
CA LEU A 761 16.26 -5.08 -23.14
C LEU A 761 15.34 -4.60 -24.27
N ALA A 762 15.91 -3.99 -25.29
CA ALA A 762 15.27 -3.82 -26.59
C ALA A 762 16.13 -4.54 -27.63
N GLU A 763 15.57 -5.50 -28.36
CA GLU A 763 16.39 -6.35 -29.24
C GLU A 763 15.69 -6.75 -30.54
N ILE A 764 16.46 -6.73 -31.63
CA ILE A 764 16.13 -7.42 -32.89
C ILE A 764 17.15 -8.55 -33.07
N ALA A 765 16.69 -9.80 -33.04
CA ALA A 765 17.53 -11.00 -33.02
C ALA A 765 17.16 -12.06 -34.07
N ASN A 766 18.16 -12.84 -34.48
CA ASN A 766 18.02 -14.14 -35.16
C ASN A 766 17.16 -14.19 -36.44
N SER A 767 17.07 -13.10 -37.21
CA SER A 767 16.25 -13.08 -38.44
C SER A 767 16.71 -14.15 -39.47
N PRO A 768 15.83 -15.08 -39.86
CA PRO A 768 16.18 -16.24 -40.67
C PRO A 768 16.62 -15.86 -42.09
N ALA A 769 17.48 -16.69 -42.70
CA ALA A 769 17.85 -16.52 -44.10
C ALA A 769 16.67 -16.81 -45.04
N ILE A 770 16.53 -16.02 -46.10
CA ILE A 770 15.48 -16.21 -47.12
C ILE A 770 15.78 -17.48 -47.92
N GLN A 771 14.81 -18.40 -48.01
CA GLN A 771 14.89 -19.55 -48.91
C GLN A 771 14.24 -19.20 -50.25
N ALA A 772 15.06 -18.75 -51.21
CA ALA A 772 14.74 -18.58 -52.63
C ALA A 772 13.35 -17.97 -52.97
N GLY A 773 13.21 -16.65 -52.84
CA GLY A 773 12.04 -15.87 -53.27
C GLY A 773 12.25 -14.36 -53.12
N ALA A 774 11.42 -13.53 -53.77
CA ALA A 774 11.57 -12.06 -53.87
C ALA A 774 11.21 -11.30 -52.57
N LEU A 775 11.97 -11.54 -51.50
CA LEU A 775 12.08 -10.67 -50.33
C LEU A 775 13.59 -10.45 -50.13
N VAL A 776 14.10 -9.24 -50.38
CA VAL A 776 15.54 -8.99 -50.49
C VAL A 776 16.16 -8.48 -49.17
N THR A 777 15.35 -8.19 -48.15
CA THR A 777 15.84 -7.70 -46.85
C THR A 777 15.15 -8.35 -45.65
N ARG A 778 15.91 -8.67 -44.59
CA ARG A 778 15.42 -9.40 -43.40
C ARG A 778 14.67 -8.48 -42.45
N ILE A 779 15.18 -7.27 -42.22
CA ILE A 779 14.50 -6.21 -41.49
C ILE A 779 14.59 -4.94 -42.33
N ALA A 780 13.46 -4.40 -42.78
CA ALA A 780 13.40 -3.18 -43.56
C ALA A 780 12.24 -2.28 -43.10
N ALA A 781 12.49 -0.99 -42.92
CA ALA A 781 11.47 0.00 -42.53
C ALA A 781 11.80 1.39 -43.10
N SER A 782 10.90 2.36 -43.04
CA SER A 782 11.23 3.74 -43.45
C SER A 782 12.31 4.35 -42.55
N ALA A 783 12.21 4.12 -41.25
CA ALA A 783 13.20 4.41 -40.21
C ALA A 783 13.17 3.25 -39.19
N ILE A 784 14.29 2.98 -38.53
CA ILE A 784 14.38 1.91 -37.51
C ILE A 784 14.90 2.52 -36.21
N GLN A 785 14.16 2.32 -35.12
CA GLN A 785 14.58 2.70 -33.77
C GLN A 785 14.54 1.49 -32.84
N VAL A 786 15.67 1.18 -32.21
CA VAL A 786 15.77 0.20 -31.11
C VAL A 786 16.22 0.95 -29.87
N ARG A 787 15.31 1.13 -28.91
CA ARG A 787 15.55 1.97 -27.73
C ARG A 787 15.29 1.22 -26.44
N ALA A 788 16.29 1.15 -25.57
CA ALA A 788 16.17 0.64 -24.21
C ALA A 788 16.44 1.77 -23.22
N GLU A 789 15.55 1.95 -22.25
CA GLU A 789 15.65 3.00 -21.25
C GLU A 789 15.42 2.46 -19.84
N ASP A 790 16.39 2.66 -18.96
CA ASP A 790 16.31 2.33 -17.53
C ASP A 790 16.40 3.62 -16.70
N ALA A 791 15.31 3.91 -15.98
CA ALA A 791 15.17 5.03 -15.07
C ALA A 791 14.92 4.51 -13.65
N SER A 792 16.00 4.24 -12.92
CA SER A 792 15.95 3.68 -11.57
C SER A 792 16.38 4.72 -10.53
N SER A 793 15.63 4.87 -9.44
CA SER A 793 15.91 5.84 -8.38
C SER A 793 15.49 5.35 -6.99
N ILE A 794 16.25 5.76 -5.99
CA ILE A 794 15.94 5.53 -4.58
C ILE A 794 16.01 6.86 -3.85
N THR A 795 14.86 7.28 -3.32
CA THR A 795 14.76 8.36 -2.34
C THR A 795 14.55 7.70 -0.98
N ALA A 796 15.47 7.94 -0.04
CA ALA A 796 15.39 7.33 1.28
C ALA A 796 15.68 8.37 2.36
N VAL A 797 14.70 8.58 3.23
CA VAL A 797 14.81 9.37 4.45
C VAL A 797 14.77 8.39 5.61
N THR A 798 15.91 8.19 6.30
CA THR A 798 15.98 7.31 7.47
C THR A 798 16.29 8.13 8.71
N GLY A 799 15.42 8.08 9.71
CA GLY A 799 15.48 8.88 10.92
C GLY A 799 15.25 8.05 12.16
N ALA A 800 16.00 8.33 13.22
CA ALA A 800 15.80 7.75 14.53
C ALA A 800 15.96 8.84 15.58
N ALA A 801 15.06 8.89 16.55
CA ALA A 801 15.10 9.86 17.64
C ALA A 801 14.81 9.17 18.96
N ALA A 802 15.52 9.61 19.99
CA ALA A 802 15.49 9.08 21.33
C ALA A 802 15.62 10.26 22.30
N LEU A 803 14.85 10.37 23.39
CA LEU A 803 15.10 11.39 24.42
C LEU A 803 14.69 10.91 25.81
N ALA A 804 15.62 10.81 26.76
CA ALA A 804 15.29 10.50 28.16
C ALA A 804 15.52 11.72 29.06
N ALA A 805 14.75 11.93 30.13
CA ALA A 805 15.16 12.87 31.18
C ALA A 805 14.85 12.36 32.60
N SER A 806 15.46 12.88 33.65
CA SER A 806 15.12 12.53 35.04
C SER A 806 15.50 13.68 35.95
N LEU A 807 14.65 14.09 36.91
CA LEU A 807 14.97 15.20 37.84
C LEU A 807 14.64 14.83 39.29
N ALA A 808 15.67 14.80 40.14
CA ALA A 808 15.58 14.27 41.51
C ALA A 808 16.21 15.12 42.64
N GLY A 809 15.68 14.98 43.86
CA GLY A 809 16.15 15.67 45.08
C GLY A 809 17.40 15.06 45.75
N GLY A 810 17.69 13.78 45.45
CA GLY A 810 18.90 13.05 45.85
C GLY A 810 19.79 12.69 44.65
N SER A 811 19.96 11.39 44.32
CA SER A 811 20.78 10.92 43.18
C SER A 811 19.99 10.87 41.85
N ALA A 812 20.57 11.18 40.67
CA ALA A 812 19.85 11.23 39.36
C ALA A 812 20.60 10.58 38.17
N ILE A 813 19.90 9.84 37.28
CA ILE A 813 20.45 9.27 36.01
C ILE A 813 19.37 9.25 34.88
N ALA A 814 19.75 9.43 33.60
CA ALA A 814 18.90 9.39 32.38
C ALA A 814 19.72 8.84 31.17
N GLY A 815 19.12 8.36 30.06
CA GLY A 815 19.90 7.85 28.90
C GLY A 815 19.15 7.78 27.56
N SER A 816 19.80 7.99 26.41
CA SER A 816 19.14 8.08 25.09
C SER A 816 20.03 7.49 23.97
N ILE A 817 19.53 6.71 23.00
CA ILE A 817 20.30 6.26 21.80
C ILE A 817 19.39 6.19 20.55
N GLY A 818 19.48 7.11 19.61
CA GLY A 818 18.83 7.01 18.28
C GLY A 818 19.81 6.50 17.20
N LEU A 819 19.43 5.59 16.30
CA LEU A 819 20.34 5.10 15.25
C LEU A 819 19.67 4.92 13.90
N SER A 820 20.28 5.43 12.82
CA SER A 820 19.75 5.42 11.46
C SER A 820 20.77 4.84 10.48
N ILE A 821 20.39 3.88 9.64
CA ILE A 821 21.22 3.26 8.59
C ILE A 821 20.40 3.16 7.31
N ALA A 822 20.92 3.67 6.20
CA ALA A 822 20.34 3.50 4.87
C ALA A 822 21.34 2.81 3.94
N GLU A 823 20.97 1.64 3.41
CA GLU A 823 21.70 0.96 2.34
C GLU A 823 20.85 1.05 1.07
N ASN A 824 21.35 1.82 0.09
CA ASN A 824 20.69 1.99 -1.19
C ASN A 824 21.54 1.33 -2.27
N ARG A 825 21.01 0.32 -2.95
CA ARG A 825 21.68 -0.37 -4.05
C ARG A 825 20.80 -0.37 -5.27
N ILE A 826 21.32 0.19 -6.36
CA ILE A 826 20.74 0.05 -7.70
C ILE A 826 21.71 -0.83 -8.49
N THR A 827 21.19 -1.88 -9.12
CA THR A 827 21.92 -2.75 -10.03
C THR A 827 21.08 -2.92 -11.27
N GLY A 828 21.67 -2.77 -12.45
CA GLY A 828 20.90 -2.87 -13.67
C GLY A 828 21.46 -2.09 -14.83
N GLY A 829 20.66 -1.97 -15.86
CA GLY A 829 20.92 -1.13 -17.00
C GLY A 829 20.06 -1.47 -18.20
N ALA A 830 20.20 -0.63 -19.23
CA ALA A 830 19.57 -0.79 -20.52
C ALA A 830 20.53 -1.45 -21.54
N LYS A 831 19.98 -2.35 -22.36
CA LYS A 831 20.67 -2.89 -23.55
C LYS A 831 19.75 -2.74 -24.77
N ALA A 832 20.25 -2.06 -25.80
CA ALA A 832 19.62 -1.98 -27.11
C ALA A 832 20.51 -2.71 -28.12
N LEU A 833 19.97 -3.73 -28.80
CA LEU A 833 20.76 -4.66 -29.61
C LEU A 833 20.09 -4.97 -30.96
N ILE A 834 20.94 -5.12 -31.98
CA ILE A 834 20.57 -5.78 -33.25
C ILE A 834 21.59 -6.90 -33.47
N THR A 835 21.19 -8.15 -33.28
CA THR A 835 22.07 -9.33 -33.26
C THR A 835 21.58 -10.37 -34.26
N ALA A 836 22.48 -11.01 -35.00
CA ALA A 836 22.12 -12.09 -35.95
C ALA A 836 20.93 -11.78 -36.91
N ALA A 837 20.63 -10.49 -37.15
CA ALA A 837 19.48 -10.04 -37.94
C ALA A 837 19.75 -10.07 -39.47
N GLY A 838 20.99 -10.39 -39.87
CA GLY A 838 21.37 -10.45 -41.27
C GLY A 838 21.39 -9.08 -41.95
N SER A 839 20.48 -8.83 -42.91
CA SER A 839 20.39 -7.54 -43.60
C SER A 839 19.32 -6.64 -42.96
N VAL A 840 19.76 -5.49 -42.46
CA VAL A 840 18.91 -4.45 -41.87
C VAL A 840 18.97 -3.20 -42.73
N GLU A 841 17.82 -2.69 -43.17
CA GLU A 841 17.70 -1.57 -44.12
C GLU A 841 16.74 -0.50 -43.61
N SER A 842 17.24 0.71 -43.44
CA SER A 842 16.40 1.92 -43.31
C SER A 842 16.21 2.53 -44.69
N LYS A 843 14.98 2.57 -45.20
CA LYS A 843 14.65 2.94 -46.59
C LYS A 843 14.81 4.44 -46.85
N SER A 844 14.43 5.30 -45.90
CA SER A 844 14.40 6.77 -46.10
C SER A 844 14.88 7.61 -44.90
N GLY A 845 14.79 7.08 -43.68
CA GLY A 845 15.13 7.74 -42.42
C GLY A 845 16.36 7.14 -41.75
N GLY A 846 16.54 7.43 -40.46
CA GLY A 846 17.67 6.93 -39.67
C GLY A 846 17.50 5.48 -39.18
N LEU A 847 18.63 4.84 -38.89
CA LEU A 847 18.73 3.65 -38.04
C LEU A 847 19.35 4.09 -36.71
N ASP A 848 18.58 4.02 -35.63
CA ASP A 848 18.99 4.46 -34.29
C ASP A 848 18.93 3.31 -33.30
N VAL A 849 20.02 3.08 -32.56
CA VAL A 849 20.12 2.04 -31.54
C VAL A 849 20.65 2.66 -30.26
N VAL A 850 19.77 2.85 -29.29
CA VAL A 850 20.01 3.71 -28.12
C VAL A 850 19.71 2.95 -26.84
N ALA A 851 20.73 2.87 -25.97
CA ALA A 851 20.56 2.44 -24.59
C ALA A 851 20.80 3.64 -23.68
N ILE A 852 19.82 3.98 -22.83
CA ILE A 852 19.90 5.09 -21.87
C ILE A 852 19.71 4.50 -20.47
N THR A 853 20.66 4.78 -19.59
CA THR A 853 20.49 4.56 -18.14
C THR A 853 20.59 5.92 -17.45
N ARG A 854 19.57 6.30 -16.68
CA ARG A 854 19.51 7.59 -15.96
C ARG A 854 18.97 7.46 -14.55
N ALA A 855 19.44 8.32 -13.64
CA ALA A 855 18.90 8.46 -12.29
C ALA A 855 17.82 9.55 -12.29
N VAL A 856 16.54 9.14 -12.22
CA VAL A 856 15.32 9.99 -12.31
C VAL A 856 15.16 10.69 -13.67
N PRO A 857 13.95 10.76 -14.25
CA PRO A 857 13.65 11.72 -15.33
C PRO A 857 13.79 13.15 -14.79
N LEU A 858 14.99 13.72 -14.88
CA LEU A 858 15.31 14.99 -14.25
C LEU A 858 14.70 16.21 -14.93
N LEU A 859 14.08 16.05 -16.11
CA LEU A 859 13.21 16.99 -16.84
C LEU A 859 13.05 16.47 -18.27
N GLU A 860 11.83 16.44 -18.80
CA GLU A 860 11.61 16.44 -20.25
C GLU A 860 11.15 17.85 -20.64
N ILE A 861 12.10 18.81 -20.67
CA ILE A 861 11.79 20.16 -21.13
C ILE A 861 11.82 20.15 -22.65
N ASN A 862 10.64 20.27 -23.27
CA ASN A 862 10.57 20.74 -24.65
C ASN A 862 11.02 22.21 -24.66
N LEU A 863 12.31 22.45 -24.95
CA LEU A 863 12.95 23.76 -24.92
C LEU A 863 12.16 24.79 -25.76
N ALA A 864 11.70 24.38 -26.95
CA ALA A 864 10.94 25.24 -27.86
C ALA A 864 9.61 25.71 -27.25
N SER A 865 8.87 24.82 -26.57
CA SER A 865 7.61 25.16 -25.89
C SER A 865 7.80 26.14 -24.71
N ARG A 866 9.02 26.26 -24.20
CA ARG A 866 9.39 27.12 -23.07
C ARG A 866 10.20 28.36 -23.48
N GLY A 867 10.35 28.61 -24.79
CA GLY A 867 11.10 29.75 -25.30
C GLY A 867 12.58 29.71 -24.93
N LEU A 868 13.15 28.50 -24.84
CA LEU A 868 14.57 28.20 -24.65
C LEU A 868 15.11 27.58 -25.96
N THR A 869 16.36 27.87 -26.31
CA THR A 869 17.09 27.19 -27.39
C THR A 869 18.39 26.61 -26.86
N VAL A 870 19.03 25.71 -27.61
CA VAL A 870 20.31 25.11 -27.20
C VAL A 870 21.39 26.19 -27.12
N GLU A 871 21.35 27.19 -28.01
CA GLU A 871 22.27 28.32 -28.02
C GLU A 871 22.14 29.17 -26.77
N MET A 872 20.92 29.42 -26.29
CA MET A 872 20.70 30.16 -25.03
C MET A 872 21.25 29.41 -23.81
N LEU A 873 21.18 28.08 -23.80
CA LEU A 873 21.76 27.28 -22.71
C LEU A 873 23.29 27.27 -22.76
N ASP A 874 23.85 27.27 -23.97
CA ASP A 874 25.28 27.31 -24.21
C ASP A 874 25.87 28.69 -23.86
N ASP A 875 25.12 29.77 -24.14
CA ASP A 875 25.39 31.16 -23.75
C ASP A 875 25.44 31.29 -22.23
N ALA A 876 24.35 30.92 -21.54
CA ALA A 876 24.25 30.96 -20.07
C ALA A 876 25.20 30.03 -19.30
N SER A 877 25.97 29.21 -20.01
CA SER A 877 27.00 28.34 -19.43
C SER A 877 28.40 28.96 -19.51
N ARG A 878 28.54 30.09 -20.21
CA ARG A 878 29.78 30.84 -20.35
C ARG A 878 29.64 32.16 -19.60
N GLN A 879 30.78 32.69 -19.17
CA GLN A 879 30.83 34.02 -18.58
C GLN A 879 31.64 34.89 -19.54
N ASP A 880 31.00 35.90 -20.12
CA ASP A 880 31.66 36.82 -21.02
C ASP A 880 32.21 38.03 -20.25
N ASP A 881 33.52 38.29 -20.41
CA ASP A 881 34.21 39.41 -19.78
C ASP A 881 33.97 40.72 -20.55
N ASP A 882 34.03 41.86 -19.84
CA ASP A 882 34.05 43.20 -20.45
C ASP A 882 35.35 43.37 -21.25
N ASN A 883 35.23 43.24 -22.57
CA ASN A 883 36.34 43.34 -23.50
C ASN A 883 36.62 44.79 -23.95
N GLY A 884 35.86 45.77 -23.44
CA GLY A 884 36.02 47.20 -23.72
C GLY A 884 35.77 47.60 -25.17
N SER A 885 35.13 46.74 -25.97
CA SER A 885 34.89 47.00 -27.39
C SER A 885 33.74 47.98 -27.63
N THR A 886 32.84 48.15 -26.66
CA THR A 886 31.73 49.10 -26.72
C THR A 886 31.89 50.19 -25.66
N ALA A 887 32.13 51.43 -26.11
CA ALA A 887 32.38 52.54 -25.19
C ALA A 887 31.14 52.89 -24.35
N GLY A 888 31.28 52.86 -23.02
CA GLY A 888 30.24 53.24 -22.07
C GLY A 888 29.20 52.15 -21.78
N VAL A 889 29.44 50.94 -22.29
CA VAL A 889 28.67 49.74 -22.00
C VAL A 889 29.61 48.78 -21.27
N ASN A 890 29.10 48.06 -20.27
CA ASN A 890 29.83 46.98 -19.61
C ASN A 890 29.18 45.67 -20.05
N GLU A 891 29.80 44.98 -21.00
CA GLU A 891 29.28 43.76 -21.60
C GLU A 891 29.15 42.63 -20.57
N GLN A 892 30.04 42.54 -19.59
CA GLN A 892 29.95 41.57 -18.48
C GLN A 892 28.69 41.77 -17.65
N SER A 893 28.27 43.01 -17.41
CA SER A 893 27.03 43.31 -16.68
C SER A 893 25.79 42.96 -17.50
N ILE A 894 25.86 43.11 -18.82
CA ILE A 894 24.75 42.78 -19.73
C ILE A 894 24.61 41.26 -19.87
N ASP A 895 25.73 40.55 -19.96
CA ASP A 895 25.82 39.09 -20.00
C ASP A 895 25.19 38.46 -18.75
N VAL A 896 25.60 38.91 -17.56
CA VAL A 896 25.01 38.48 -16.29
C VAL A 896 23.50 38.71 -16.21
N ASP A 897 23.01 39.84 -16.72
CA ASP A 897 21.58 40.14 -16.75
C ASP A 897 20.82 39.27 -17.78
N ALA A 898 21.43 38.97 -18.94
CA ALA A 898 20.86 38.10 -19.96
C ALA A 898 20.80 36.64 -19.51
N ASP A 899 21.87 36.14 -18.89
CA ASP A 899 21.95 34.81 -18.29
C ASP A 899 20.95 34.62 -17.17
N ALA A 900 20.76 35.65 -16.32
CA ALA A 900 19.77 35.61 -15.26
C ALA A 900 18.35 35.36 -15.81
N ILE A 901 18.01 35.93 -16.97
CA ILE A 901 16.71 35.69 -17.63
C ILE A 901 16.61 34.25 -18.14
N ILE A 902 17.69 33.69 -18.67
CA ILE A 902 17.73 32.30 -19.17
C ILE A 902 17.62 31.32 -18.00
N LEU A 903 18.37 31.55 -16.92
CA LEU A 903 18.32 30.77 -15.69
C LEU A 903 16.95 30.85 -15.00
N ASP A 904 16.28 32.01 -15.01
CA ASP A 904 14.92 32.16 -14.48
C ASP A 904 13.88 31.39 -15.30
N LYS A 905 14.03 31.35 -16.63
CA LYS A 905 13.20 30.50 -17.51
C LYS A 905 13.40 29.01 -17.22
N ILE A 906 14.65 28.59 -17.01
CA ILE A 906 14.97 27.21 -16.62
C ILE A 906 14.36 26.90 -15.25
N ALA A 907 14.48 27.82 -14.28
CA ALA A 907 13.94 27.66 -12.94
C ALA A 907 12.40 27.60 -12.93
N THR A 908 11.76 28.43 -13.73
CA THR A 908 10.30 28.42 -13.94
C THR A 908 9.86 27.14 -14.63
N ALA A 909 10.60 26.66 -15.63
CA ALA A 909 10.32 25.40 -16.31
C ALA A 909 10.48 24.20 -15.37
N ALA A 910 11.52 24.20 -14.52
CA ALA A 910 11.75 23.19 -13.49
C ALA A 910 10.61 23.18 -12.45
N THR A 911 10.23 24.36 -11.94
CA THR A 911 9.13 24.51 -10.96
C THR A 911 7.79 24.07 -11.55
N ALA A 912 7.49 24.43 -12.81
CA ALA A 912 6.30 23.98 -13.52
C ALA A 912 6.32 22.46 -13.80
N GLY A 913 7.51 21.86 -13.86
CA GLY A 913 7.72 20.42 -13.94
C GLY A 913 7.69 19.71 -12.59
N GLY A 914 7.32 20.41 -11.50
CA GLY A 914 7.23 19.83 -10.15
C GLY A 914 8.56 19.75 -9.40
N ILE A 915 9.64 20.35 -9.92
CA ILE A 915 10.96 20.38 -9.27
C ILE A 915 11.08 21.66 -8.44
N GLU A 916 11.10 21.51 -7.13
CA GLU A 916 11.40 22.61 -6.22
C GLU A 916 12.92 22.85 -6.20
N LEU A 917 13.37 23.91 -6.87
CA LEU A 917 14.79 24.28 -6.84
C LEU A 917 15.14 24.90 -5.48
N PRO A 918 16.19 24.41 -4.79
CA PRO A 918 16.62 25.00 -3.54
C PRO A 918 17.06 26.45 -3.78
N LEU A 919 16.50 27.39 -3.01
CA LEU A 919 16.92 28.79 -3.05
C LEU A 919 18.36 28.91 -2.51
N VAL A 920 19.16 29.86 -3.02
CA VAL A 920 20.54 30.13 -2.54
C VAL A 920 20.60 30.26 -1.00
N ASP A 921 19.54 30.79 -0.39
CA ASP A 921 19.37 30.91 1.07
C ASP A 921 19.31 29.58 1.85
N THR A 922 19.08 28.46 1.16
CA THR A 922 18.99 27.11 1.73
C THR A 922 20.27 26.28 1.58
N LEU A 923 21.17 26.65 0.66
CA LEU A 923 22.40 25.90 0.35
C LEU A 923 23.66 26.45 1.07
N LEU A 924 23.68 27.74 1.42
CA LEU A 924 24.79 28.35 2.14
C LEU A 924 24.58 28.24 3.66
N GLY A 925 25.47 27.49 4.33
CA GLY A 925 25.67 27.54 5.78
C GLY A 925 26.74 28.58 6.15
N GLY A 926 26.63 29.21 7.32
CA GLY A 926 27.63 30.18 7.81
C GLY A 926 27.26 31.65 7.63
N TRP A 927 25.97 32.00 7.77
CA TRP A 927 25.52 33.39 7.81
C TRP A 927 26.12 34.12 9.02
N THR A 928 26.76 35.28 8.78
CA THR A 928 27.33 36.10 9.86
C THR A 928 26.24 36.88 10.59
N PHE A 929 25.20 37.33 9.87
CA PHE A 929 24.08 38.07 10.43
C PHE A 929 22.74 37.64 9.83
N GLY A 930 21.65 37.91 10.54
CA GLY A 930 20.28 37.81 10.03
C GLY A 930 19.62 39.18 9.92
N SER A 931 18.78 39.37 8.91
CA SER A 931 18.02 40.61 8.65
C SER A 931 17.07 41.05 9.78
N ALA A 932 16.85 40.20 10.79
CA ALA A 932 16.12 40.55 12.01
C ALA A 932 16.97 41.26 13.07
N GLN A 933 18.30 41.34 12.91
CA GLN A 933 19.24 41.81 13.95
C GLN A 933 19.39 43.33 14.05
N GLY A 934 18.45 44.11 13.54
CA GLY A 934 18.51 45.58 13.61
C GLY A 934 19.71 46.17 12.86
N ALA A 935 20.12 47.38 13.23
CA ALA A 935 21.24 48.06 12.60
C ALA A 935 22.59 47.47 13.07
N VAL A 936 23.35 46.88 12.15
CA VAL A 936 24.68 46.31 12.41
C VAL A 936 25.66 46.82 11.36
N GLU A 937 26.89 47.13 11.77
CA GLU A 937 27.96 47.57 10.86
C GLU A 937 28.58 46.34 10.16
N LEU A 938 28.45 46.29 8.83
CA LEU A 938 28.94 45.17 8.02
C LEU A 938 30.38 45.42 7.53
N LYS A 939 31.23 44.40 7.63
CA LYS A 939 32.57 44.37 7.03
C LYS A 939 32.54 43.57 5.73
N VAL A 940 33.44 43.92 4.81
CA VAL A 940 33.64 43.21 3.53
C VAL A 940 33.90 41.72 3.80
N GLY A 941 33.13 40.86 3.15
CA GLY A 941 33.20 39.40 3.29
C GLY A 941 32.23 38.78 4.31
N GLN A 942 31.40 39.57 4.99
CA GLN A 942 30.37 39.06 5.90
C GLN A 942 29.04 38.78 5.19
N SER A 943 28.41 37.65 5.52
CA SER A 943 27.18 37.13 4.90
C SER A 943 25.94 37.47 5.72
N VAL A 944 24.84 37.88 5.07
CA VAL A 944 23.59 38.30 5.74
C VAL A 944 22.39 37.50 5.21
N LYS A 945 21.65 36.83 6.12
CA LYS A 945 20.44 36.08 5.78
C LYS A 945 19.21 37.00 5.72
N LEU A 946 18.58 37.10 4.56
CA LEU A 946 17.35 37.87 4.36
C LEU A 946 16.12 37.13 4.93
N LYS A 947 15.10 37.88 5.34
CA LYS A 947 13.82 37.32 5.80
C LYS A 947 13.03 36.95 4.54
N GLY A 948 12.37 35.79 4.52
CA GLY A 948 11.80 35.18 3.31
C GLY A 948 10.77 35.99 2.49
N ALA A 949 10.43 37.21 2.91
CA ALA A 949 9.62 38.16 2.15
C ALA A 949 10.44 39.26 1.42
N TYR A 950 11.77 39.26 1.57
CA TYR A 950 12.67 40.16 0.85
C TYR A 950 13.13 39.50 -0.44
N ARG A 951 12.55 39.90 -1.58
CA ARG A 951 13.14 39.72 -2.91
C ARG A 951 13.50 41.11 -3.45
N PRO A 952 14.64 41.31 -4.13
CA PRO A 952 14.77 42.39 -5.09
C PRO A 952 13.70 42.26 -6.19
#